data_AF-A0A3P8SGW7-F1
#
_entry.id   AF-A0A3P8SGW7-F1
#
_cell.length_a   1.000
_cell.length_b   1.000
_cell.length_c   1.000
_cell.angle_alpha   90.00
_cell.angle_beta   90.00
_cell.angle_gamma   90.00
#
_symmetry.space_group_name_H-M   'P 1'
#
loop_
_entity.id
_entity.type
_entity.pdbx_description
1 polymer ?
#
loop_
_entity_poly.entity_id
_entity_poly.type
_entity_poly.pdbx_seq_one_letter_code
_entity_poly.pdbx_strand_id
1 'polypeptide(L)'
;MEPQRQNSSYHGDQQSLRLRQVSSPASNQNHPHFNWNPGPEEDEVDGSETQQDLRTLGLPMGLKRAVRQVQQMKIPVVSSSDSWKLKRTKTLRTIKARGREVLSFLTLWKKTLQKIGGNFGGGVKSYFLFLRFLVVLNFFSFLLIGGFILIPSIVLTSVDTQLVNSTGQEECLEYDPNPQGLVLFYDYLLDLLSGTGFMEYSFLFYGYYSMKDSSYSLPLAYLLTAVFYFAFCLICIIVRMGTAARVTVATGGGAVGNYSSIVFTGWDYGCLGDRATKLKQNNIRYQLQVDLEEERLKQQAAALTASQKLLLYSLRVSMFFVAVGFIAAALYGIFVATEFSQGRSGDEGILGLVFEYLPSIIITAGNFVVPLLCDQIASVEKYPPTVTIILALLRAVVLRLAGLIVLLSTLWSQITCNGQTTSGECQLCQYDHKNYPCWESRIGQEMYKLTLFDLLINMATLVLAEFPRRLLVDSWSNKLTQWVGRQEFVVPANVLGLVYGQTVVWTGTLFCPLLPLINTIKFIVLFYCKKLTLFQNCRPALKTFRSTTSNFFFLLVLLLGLGIATMVMIYSVAQIHPSMACGPFRSLPNIWSIVPNSFYSLSDVTQEFLFFIGSQAFSIPLFTLSCVVMCYIIALASVYGKSVALLRAQLKAEGKDKQFLVKQYEKLRQQLQMPEQSGGL
;
A
#
# COMPACT_ATOMS: atom_id res chain seq x y z
N MET A 1 -67.92 -8.30 -4.77
CA MET A 1 -68.40 -6.95 -5.09
C MET A 1 -67.52 -6.38 -6.17
N GLU A 2 -68.02 -6.46 -7.41
CA GLU A 2 -67.52 -5.80 -8.63
C GLU A 2 -67.88 -4.29 -8.59
N PRO A 3 -67.30 -3.40 -9.43
CA PRO A 3 -67.46 -3.49 -10.89
C PRO A 3 -66.24 -3.18 -11.79
N GLN A 4 -66.11 -4.02 -12.82
CA GLN A 4 -65.88 -3.82 -14.26
C GLN A 4 -65.21 -2.54 -14.83
N ARG A 5 -64.20 -2.75 -15.71
CA ARG A 5 -64.29 -2.42 -17.16
C ARG A 5 -63.21 -3.08 -18.04
N GLN A 6 -63.69 -3.99 -18.90
CA GLN A 6 -63.38 -4.31 -20.31
C GLN A 6 -61.94 -4.43 -20.85
N ASN A 7 -61.65 -5.66 -21.31
CA ASN A 7 -60.65 -6.07 -22.30
C ASN A 7 -61.00 -5.61 -23.73
N SER A 8 -59.97 -5.30 -24.52
CA SER A 8 -59.96 -5.45 -25.98
C SER A 8 -58.53 -5.78 -26.44
N SER A 9 -58.36 -6.96 -27.06
CA SER A 9 -57.16 -7.38 -27.78
C SER A 9 -57.12 -6.77 -29.18
N TYR A 10 -55.94 -6.48 -29.74
CA TYR A 10 -55.66 -6.70 -31.17
C TYR A 10 -54.14 -6.77 -31.42
N HIS A 11 -53.75 -7.77 -32.22
CA HIS A 11 -52.43 -8.01 -32.81
C HIS A 11 -51.98 -6.87 -33.75
N GLY A 12 -50.67 -6.71 -33.96
CA GLY A 12 -50.13 -5.98 -35.10
C GLY A 12 -48.62 -5.79 -35.08
N ASP A 13 -47.91 -6.58 -35.90
CA ASP A 13 -46.53 -6.36 -36.34
C ASP A 13 -46.32 -4.96 -36.93
N GLN A 14 -45.15 -4.35 -36.71
CA GLN A 14 -44.72 -3.19 -37.51
C GLN A 14 -43.24 -3.26 -37.88
N GLN A 15 -43.02 -3.81 -39.07
CA GLN A 15 -41.85 -3.61 -39.90
C GLN A 15 -42.05 -2.38 -40.81
N SER A 16 -40.98 -1.59 -40.94
CA SER A 16 -40.48 -1.01 -42.19
C SER A 16 -40.90 0.41 -42.65
N LEU A 17 -39.85 1.13 -43.07
CA LEU A 17 -39.74 2.10 -44.18
C LEU A 17 -40.30 3.52 -44.03
N ARG A 18 -39.37 4.48 -43.90
CA ARG A 18 -39.52 5.82 -44.51
C ARG A 18 -38.31 6.11 -45.40
N LEU A 19 -38.53 5.95 -46.70
CA LEU A 19 -37.77 6.57 -47.77
C LEU A 19 -37.94 8.10 -47.71
N ARG A 20 -36.84 8.83 -47.91
CA ARG A 20 -36.89 10.10 -48.63
C ARG A 20 -35.65 10.21 -49.50
N GLN A 21 -35.87 9.95 -50.78
CA GLN A 21 -34.93 10.13 -51.87
C GLN A 21 -35.16 11.55 -52.41
N VAL A 22 -34.12 12.37 -52.45
CA VAL A 22 -34.08 13.59 -53.26
C VAL A 22 -32.90 13.44 -54.20
N SER A 23 -33.21 13.52 -55.49
CA SER A 23 -32.34 13.45 -56.65
C SER A 23 -31.39 14.65 -56.73
N SER A 24 -30.12 14.41 -56.99
CA SER A 24 -29.16 15.40 -57.49
C SER A 24 -28.75 15.04 -58.92
N PRO A 25 -28.70 16.00 -59.86
CA PRO A 25 -28.15 15.76 -61.19
C PRO A 25 -26.62 15.88 -61.18
N ALA A 26 -26.02 15.14 -62.13
CA ALA A 26 -24.62 14.98 -62.47
C ALA A 26 -23.65 16.13 -62.16
N SER A 27 -22.49 15.78 -61.60
CA SER A 27 -21.25 16.53 -61.77
C SER A 27 -20.03 15.57 -61.70
N ASN A 28 -19.29 15.56 -62.81
CA ASN A 28 -17.97 15.02 -63.12
C ASN A 28 -17.36 13.86 -62.31
N GLN A 29 -17.20 12.74 -63.00
CA GLN A 29 -16.21 11.69 -62.71
C GLN A 29 -14.79 12.27 -62.77
N ASN A 30 -14.05 12.13 -61.67
CA ASN A 30 -12.59 12.03 -61.68
C ASN A 30 -12.19 11.01 -60.61
N HIS A 31 -12.04 9.75 -61.02
CA HIS A 31 -11.39 8.74 -60.19
C HIS A 31 -9.88 8.81 -60.44
N PRO A 32 -9.02 8.88 -59.40
CA PRO A 32 -7.60 8.61 -59.59
C PRO A 32 -7.41 7.10 -59.80
N HIS A 33 -6.98 6.71 -61.01
CA HIS A 33 -6.45 5.38 -61.28
C HIS A 33 -5.12 5.20 -60.53
N PHE A 34 -5.07 4.25 -59.59
CA PHE A 34 -3.80 3.78 -59.02
C PHE A 34 -3.34 2.54 -59.76
N ASN A 35 -2.17 2.63 -60.40
CA ASN A 35 -1.53 1.54 -61.12
C ASN A 35 -0.80 0.63 -60.11
N TRP A 36 -1.13 -0.66 -60.09
CA TRP A 36 -0.50 -1.67 -59.25
C TRP A 36 0.43 -2.52 -60.11
N ASN A 37 1.65 -2.03 -60.36
CA ASN A 37 2.73 -2.87 -60.83
C ASN A 37 4.05 -2.36 -60.22
N PRO A 38 4.75 -3.15 -59.40
CA PRO A 38 6.09 -2.79 -58.96
C PRO A 38 7.08 -3.14 -60.08
N GLY A 39 7.78 -2.13 -60.59
CA GLY A 39 9.04 -2.36 -61.32
C GLY A 39 10.11 -2.85 -60.35
N PRO A 40 11.11 -3.60 -60.82
CA PRO A 40 12.13 -4.18 -59.96
C PRO A 40 13.21 -3.13 -59.68
N GLU A 41 13.20 -2.58 -58.48
CA GLU A 41 14.42 -1.99 -57.91
C GLU A 41 14.65 -2.66 -56.55
N GLU A 42 15.81 -3.32 -56.50
CA GLU A 42 16.38 -4.01 -55.35
C GLU A 42 16.71 -2.97 -54.28
N ASP A 43 16.19 -3.14 -53.07
CA ASP A 43 16.84 -2.69 -51.85
C ASP A 43 16.34 -3.56 -50.68
N GLU A 44 17.25 -4.38 -50.17
CA GLU A 44 17.08 -5.18 -48.96
C GLU A 44 16.90 -4.26 -47.73
N VAL A 45 15.66 -4.12 -47.24
CA VAL A 45 15.41 -3.54 -45.92
C VAL A 45 14.39 -4.37 -45.14
N ASP A 46 14.83 -4.79 -43.96
CA ASP A 46 14.16 -5.54 -42.90
C ASP A 46 12.63 -5.37 -42.82
N GLY A 47 11.93 -6.50 -42.95
CA GLY A 47 10.48 -6.61 -42.87
C GLY A 47 9.93 -6.39 -41.45
N SER A 48 9.42 -5.19 -41.21
CA SER A 48 8.36 -4.95 -40.22
C SER A 48 7.43 -3.82 -40.66
N GLU A 49 6.69 -4.04 -41.76
CA GLU A 49 5.59 -3.14 -42.11
C GLU A 49 4.55 -3.09 -40.97
N THR A 50 4.40 -1.90 -40.42
CA THR A 50 3.48 -1.57 -39.34
C THR A 50 2.06 -1.68 -39.88
N GLN A 51 1.36 -2.74 -39.49
CA GLN A 51 -0.07 -2.91 -39.74
C GLN A 51 -0.84 -1.79 -39.01
N GLN A 52 -1.09 -0.67 -39.70
CA GLN A 52 -1.86 0.45 -39.17
C GLN A 52 -3.27 -0.02 -38.77
N ASP A 53 -3.64 0.29 -37.54
CA ASP A 53 -4.87 -0.16 -36.90
C ASP A 53 -6.10 0.40 -37.66
N LEU A 54 -6.85 -0.43 -38.38
CA LEU A 54 -8.02 -0.04 -39.20
C LEU A 54 -9.09 0.81 -38.48
N ARG A 55 -9.04 0.86 -37.14
CA ARG A 55 -9.88 1.72 -36.30
C ARG A 55 -9.54 3.20 -36.42
N THR A 56 -8.28 3.56 -36.65
CA THR A 56 -7.83 4.95 -36.66
C THR A 56 -8.03 5.66 -38.00
N LEU A 57 -8.24 4.91 -39.10
CA LEU A 57 -8.57 5.51 -40.40
C LEU A 57 -10.01 6.04 -40.42
N GLY A 58 -10.20 7.26 -40.93
CA GLY A 58 -11.50 7.90 -41.15
C GLY A 58 -12.31 7.32 -42.32
N LEU A 59 -12.39 5.99 -42.43
CA LEU A 59 -13.07 5.31 -43.52
C LEU A 59 -14.53 4.92 -43.17
N PRO A 60 -15.44 4.90 -44.15
CA PRO A 60 -16.80 4.38 -43.99
C PRO A 60 -16.80 2.92 -43.50
N MET A 61 -17.79 2.56 -42.66
CA MET A 61 -17.90 1.23 -42.03
C MET A 61 -17.96 0.06 -43.03
N GLY A 62 -18.56 0.27 -44.20
CA GLY A 62 -18.63 -0.76 -45.26
C GLY A 62 -17.25 -1.12 -45.80
N LEU A 63 -16.42 -0.12 -46.08
CA LEU A 63 -15.06 -0.32 -46.59
C LEU A 63 -14.16 -0.97 -45.54
N LYS A 64 -14.30 -0.59 -44.27
CA LYS A 64 -13.59 -1.25 -43.16
C LYS A 64 -13.95 -2.73 -43.04
N ARG A 65 -15.21 -3.11 -43.29
CA ARG A 65 -15.62 -4.53 -43.30
C ARG A 65 -15.01 -5.28 -44.48
N ALA A 66 -15.00 -4.69 -45.67
CA ALA A 66 -14.41 -5.29 -46.87
C ALA A 66 -12.90 -5.52 -46.71
N VAL A 67 -12.14 -4.52 -46.26
CA VAL A 67 -10.69 -4.63 -46.01
C VAL A 67 -10.40 -5.70 -44.95
N ARG A 68 -11.25 -5.81 -43.91
CA ARG A 68 -11.11 -6.83 -42.87
C ARG A 68 -11.36 -8.24 -43.39
N GLN A 69 -12.32 -8.42 -44.31
CA GLN A 69 -12.57 -9.70 -44.97
C GLN A 69 -11.41 -10.11 -45.87
N VAL A 70 -10.83 -9.17 -46.63
CA VAL A 70 -9.67 -9.44 -47.49
C VAL A 70 -8.42 -9.78 -46.67
N GLN A 71 -8.18 -9.11 -45.54
CA GLN A 71 -7.09 -9.46 -44.62
C GLN A 71 -7.27 -10.83 -43.97
N GLN A 72 -8.50 -11.30 -43.76
CA GLN A 72 -8.78 -12.63 -43.21
C GLN A 72 -8.56 -13.76 -44.22
N MET A 73 -8.62 -13.47 -45.53
CA MET A 73 -8.38 -14.45 -46.60
C MET A 73 -6.88 -14.65 -46.91
N LYS A 74 -6.01 -13.71 -46.52
CA LYS A 74 -4.56 -13.90 -46.61
C LYS A 74 -4.10 -14.83 -45.48
N ILE A 75 -3.93 -16.12 -45.77
CA ILE A 75 -3.23 -17.07 -44.90
C ILE A 75 -1.73 -16.86 -45.14
N PRO A 76 -0.95 -16.30 -44.20
CA PRO A 76 0.49 -16.25 -44.37
C PRO A 76 1.05 -17.67 -44.29
N VAL A 77 1.96 -18.02 -45.20
CA VAL A 77 2.78 -19.23 -45.08
C VAL A 77 3.72 -19.01 -43.88
N VAL A 78 3.41 -19.65 -42.76
CA VAL A 78 4.12 -19.44 -41.48
C VAL A 78 5.39 -20.29 -41.45
N SER A 79 6.55 -19.64 -41.43
CA SER A 79 7.86 -20.27 -41.13
C SER A 79 7.88 -20.84 -39.71
N SER A 80 8.63 -21.92 -39.46
CA SER A 80 8.62 -22.66 -38.17
C SER A 80 8.97 -21.76 -36.96
N SER A 81 9.78 -20.72 -37.17
CA SER A 81 10.14 -19.69 -36.17
C SER A 81 8.94 -18.83 -35.74
N ASP A 82 8.07 -18.46 -36.68
CA ASP A 82 6.88 -17.66 -36.39
C ASP A 82 5.78 -18.49 -35.72
N SER A 83 5.72 -19.81 -35.99
CA SER A 83 4.87 -20.74 -35.26
C SER A 83 5.25 -20.83 -33.78
N TRP A 84 6.56 -20.74 -33.47
CA TRP A 84 7.07 -20.79 -32.11
C TRP A 84 6.78 -19.50 -31.34
N LYS A 85 6.94 -18.32 -31.99
CA LYS A 85 6.52 -17.02 -31.45
C LYS A 85 5.01 -16.96 -31.19
N LEU A 86 4.20 -17.53 -32.10
CA LEU A 86 2.74 -17.60 -31.94
C LEU A 86 2.33 -18.55 -30.81
N LYS A 87 3.00 -19.70 -30.64
CA LYS A 87 2.79 -20.60 -29.49
C LYS A 87 3.14 -19.92 -28.17
N ARG A 88 4.28 -19.21 -28.10
CA ARG A 88 4.71 -18.46 -26.89
C ARG A 88 3.73 -17.35 -26.53
N THR A 89 3.23 -16.60 -27.49
CA THR A 89 2.22 -15.55 -27.23
C THR A 89 0.87 -16.15 -26.81
N LYS A 90 0.49 -17.32 -27.34
CA LYS A 90 -0.74 -18.04 -26.95
C LYS A 90 -0.63 -18.63 -25.54
N THR A 91 0.50 -19.24 -25.15
CA THR A 91 0.74 -19.68 -23.77
C THR A 91 0.81 -18.50 -22.81
N LEU A 92 1.49 -17.40 -23.17
CA LEU A 92 1.55 -16.19 -22.33
C LEU A 92 0.17 -15.56 -22.12
N ARG A 93 -0.69 -15.55 -23.17
CA ARG A 93 -2.09 -15.11 -23.04
C ARG A 93 -2.91 -16.04 -22.17
N THR A 94 -2.68 -17.34 -22.24
CA THR A 94 -3.37 -18.36 -21.42
C THR A 94 -2.96 -18.26 -19.96
N ILE A 95 -1.67 -18.10 -19.67
CA ILE A 95 -1.14 -17.84 -18.33
C ILE A 95 -1.67 -16.50 -17.80
N LYS A 96 -1.73 -15.45 -18.63
CA LYS A 96 -2.32 -14.16 -18.26
C LYS A 96 -3.85 -14.25 -18.05
N ALA A 97 -4.53 -15.14 -18.75
CA ALA A 97 -5.97 -15.40 -18.56
C ALA A 97 -6.21 -16.16 -17.25
N ARG A 98 -5.52 -17.28 -17.02
CA ARG A 98 -5.56 -18.03 -15.75
C ARG A 98 -5.11 -17.18 -14.56
N GLY A 99 -4.07 -16.38 -14.74
CA GLY A 99 -3.61 -15.41 -13.74
C GLY A 99 -4.65 -14.34 -13.45
N ARG A 100 -5.44 -13.89 -14.43
CA ARG A 100 -6.58 -12.99 -14.20
C ARG A 100 -7.76 -13.67 -13.51
N GLU A 101 -7.92 -14.97 -13.67
CA GLU A 101 -8.97 -15.79 -13.07
C GLU A 101 -8.64 -16.14 -11.60
N VAL A 102 -7.39 -16.50 -11.31
CA VAL A 102 -6.90 -16.58 -9.93
C VAL A 102 -6.93 -15.20 -9.26
N LEU A 103 -6.57 -14.14 -10.00
CA LEU A 103 -6.68 -12.77 -9.50
C LEU A 103 -8.15 -12.36 -9.29
N SER A 104 -9.10 -12.88 -10.07
CA SER A 104 -10.53 -12.62 -9.88
C SER A 104 -11.08 -13.38 -8.69
N PHE A 105 -10.60 -14.60 -8.42
CA PHE A 105 -10.86 -15.32 -7.16
C PHE A 105 -10.30 -14.55 -5.95
N LEU A 106 -9.12 -13.93 -6.11
CA LEU A 106 -8.50 -13.01 -5.15
C LEU A 106 -9.12 -11.60 -5.14
N THR A 107 -10.18 -11.31 -5.92
CA THR A 107 -10.94 -10.04 -5.80
C THR A 107 -11.86 -10.02 -4.58
N LEU A 108 -11.30 -10.35 -3.42
CA LEU A 108 -11.96 -10.21 -2.13
C LEU A 108 -12.62 -8.83 -2.02
N TRP A 109 -13.89 -8.85 -1.61
CA TRP A 109 -14.71 -7.69 -1.27
C TRP A 109 -14.93 -6.64 -2.37
N LYS A 110 -14.79 -6.97 -3.67
CA LYS A 110 -15.02 -6.03 -4.78
C LYS A 110 -16.37 -5.30 -4.68
N LYS A 111 -17.47 -6.04 -4.46
CA LYS A 111 -18.82 -5.48 -4.30
C LYS A 111 -18.92 -4.58 -3.06
N THR A 112 -18.33 -5.01 -1.94
CA THR A 112 -18.31 -4.23 -0.69
C THR A 112 -17.55 -2.91 -0.86
N LEU A 113 -16.38 -2.92 -1.52
CA LEU A 113 -15.59 -1.72 -1.81
C LEU A 113 -16.33 -0.75 -2.75
N GLN A 114 -17.06 -1.27 -3.73
CA GLN A 114 -17.91 -0.44 -4.60
C GLN A 114 -19.02 0.23 -3.79
N LYS A 115 -19.69 -0.52 -2.90
CA LYS A 115 -20.73 0.01 -2.01
C LYS A 115 -20.20 1.07 -1.04
N ILE A 116 -19.03 0.82 -0.43
CA ILE A 116 -18.36 1.79 0.46
C ILE A 116 -18.00 3.06 -0.31
N GLY A 117 -17.42 2.92 -1.50
CA GLY A 117 -17.07 4.07 -2.35
C GLY A 117 -18.28 4.88 -2.80
N GLY A 118 -19.41 4.21 -3.09
CA GLY A 118 -20.66 4.86 -3.46
C GLY A 118 -21.29 5.66 -2.31
N ASN A 119 -21.21 5.18 -1.06
CA ASN A 119 -21.87 5.82 0.08
C ASN A 119 -21.00 6.85 0.81
N PHE A 120 -19.70 6.60 0.92
CA PHE A 120 -18.78 7.38 1.76
C PHE A 120 -17.65 8.07 0.96
N GLY A 121 -17.59 7.86 -0.35
CA GLY A 121 -16.65 8.51 -1.25
C GLY A 121 -15.32 7.79 -1.45
N GLY A 122 -14.48 8.36 -2.34
CA GLY A 122 -13.22 7.78 -2.78
C GLY A 122 -12.15 7.68 -1.68
N GLY A 123 -12.10 8.63 -0.74
CA GLY A 123 -11.13 8.62 0.36
C GLY A 123 -11.30 7.42 1.31
N VAL A 124 -12.53 7.10 1.69
CA VAL A 124 -12.82 5.92 2.53
C VAL A 124 -12.57 4.62 1.74
N LYS A 125 -12.94 4.60 0.45
CA LYS A 125 -12.63 3.46 -0.42
C LYS A 125 -11.11 3.20 -0.53
N SER A 126 -10.29 4.24 -0.57
CA SER A 126 -8.83 4.14 -0.57
C SER A 126 -8.30 3.38 0.65
N TYR A 127 -8.84 3.64 1.85
CA TYR A 127 -8.46 2.90 3.07
C TYR A 127 -8.70 1.39 2.92
N PHE A 128 -9.89 0.98 2.51
CA PHE A 128 -10.21 -0.45 2.35
C PHE A 128 -9.44 -1.11 1.19
N LEU A 129 -9.10 -0.35 0.14
CA LEU A 129 -8.21 -0.81 -0.92
C LEU A 129 -6.80 -1.07 -0.40
N PHE A 130 -6.29 -0.17 0.45
CA PHE A 130 -4.98 -0.30 1.09
C PHE A 130 -4.96 -1.48 2.08
N LEU A 131 -5.98 -1.61 2.92
CA LEU A 131 -6.14 -2.75 3.84
C LEU A 131 -6.18 -4.09 3.08
N ARG A 132 -6.95 -4.17 1.98
CA ARG A 132 -6.99 -5.37 1.13
C ARG A 132 -5.61 -5.68 0.53
N PHE A 133 -4.85 -4.66 0.12
CA PHE A 133 -3.50 -4.86 -0.38
C PHE A 133 -2.59 -5.47 0.70
N LEU A 134 -2.67 -4.98 1.94
CA LEU A 134 -1.91 -5.54 3.06
C LEU A 134 -2.32 -6.98 3.39
N VAL A 135 -3.62 -7.31 3.39
CA VAL A 135 -4.09 -8.70 3.58
C VAL A 135 -3.45 -9.63 2.55
N VAL A 136 -3.49 -9.25 1.27
CA VAL A 136 -2.91 -10.05 0.19
C VAL A 136 -1.39 -10.15 0.34
N LEU A 137 -0.72 -9.05 0.71
CA LEU A 137 0.72 -9.02 0.93
C LEU A 137 1.15 -10.00 2.03
N ASN A 138 0.50 -9.96 3.20
CA ASN A 138 0.83 -10.83 4.32
C ASN A 138 0.47 -12.30 4.04
N PHE A 139 -0.64 -12.55 3.33
CA PHE A 139 -1.00 -13.92 2.95
C PHE A 139 0.05 -14.56 2.05
N PHE A 140 0.52 -13.88 1.00
CA PHE A 140 1.59 -14.40 0.14
C PHE A 140 2.92 -14.52 0.88
N SER A 141 3.19 -13.61 1.82
CA SER A 141 4.37 -13.68 2.66
C SER A 141 4.36 -14.90 3.59
N PHE A 142 3.19 -15.21 4.17
CA PHE A 142 2.99 -16.44 4.93
C PHE A 142 3.17 -17.67 4.04
N LEU A 143 2.65 -17.69 2.81
CA LEU A 143 2.86 -18.83 1.91
C LEU A 143 4.34 -19.06 1.58
N LEU A 144 5.10 -17.97 1.43
CA LEU A 144 6.55 -18.01 1.18
C LEU A 144 7.27 -18.63 2.39
N ILE A 145 7.02 -18.13 3.60
CA ILE A 145 7.61 -18.68 4.84
C ILE A 145 7.12 -20.11 5.11
N GLY A 146 5.83 -20.35 4.87
CA GLY A 146 5.16 -21.65 4.89
C GLY A 146 5.89 -22.69 4.05
N GLY A 147 6.16 -22.33 2.80
CA GLY A 147 6.80 -23.19 1.81
C GLY A 147 8.23 -23.55 2.13
N PHE A 148 9.04 -22.58 2.56
CA PHE A 148 10.49 -22.78 2.72
C PHE A 148 10.93 -23.09 4.15
N ILE A 149 10.19 -22.65 5.18
CA ILE A 149 10.59 -22.84 6.58
C ILE A 149 9.69 -23.89 7.24
N LEU A 150 8.37 -23.65 7.26
CA LEU A 150 7.42 -24.47 8.02
C LEU A 150 7.29 -25.89 7.48
N ILE A 151 7.00 -26.05 6.18
CA ILE A 151 6.77 -27.37 5.58
C ILE A 151 8.02 -28.27 5.71
N PRO A 152 9.25 -27.81 5.35
CA PRO A 152 10.44 -28.62 5.57
C PRO A 152 10.67 -28.96 7.04
N SER A 153 10.45 -28.01 7.96
CA SER A 153 10.61 -28.27 9.40
C SER A 153 9.66 -29.35 9.92
N ILE A 154 8.40 -29.39 9.46
CA ILE A 154 7.42 -30.41 9.87
C ILE A 154 7.79 -31.78 9.30
N VAL A 155 8.14 -31.85 8.01
CA VAL A 155 8.45 -33.11 7.33
C VAL A 155 9.74 -33.73 7.88
N LEU A 156 10.80 -32.92 8.03
CA LEU A 156 12.11 -33.38 8.50
C LEU A 156 12.13 -33.66 10.01
N THR A 157 11.17 -33.13 10.79
CA THR A 157 11.10 -33.41 12.23
C THR A 157 10.52 -34.78 12.58
N SER A 158 9.81 -35.40 11.65
CA SER A 158 9.29 -36.76 11.84
C SER A 158 10.36 -37.87 11.71
N VAL A 159 11.60 -37.55 11.32
CA VAL A 159 12.58 -38.55 10.87
C VAL A 159 13.73 -38.83 11.84
N ASP A 160 14.14 -37.91 12.72
CA ASP A 160 15.28 -38.17 13.63
C ASP A 160 15.13 -37.55 15.03
N THR A 161 15.13 -38.44 16.03
CA THR A 161 15.41 -38.16 17.45
C THR A 161 16.87 -38.48 17.73
N GLN A 162 17.80 -37.63 17.31
CA GLN A 162 19.14 -37.62 17.90
C GLN A 162 19.55 -36.20 18.25
N LEU A 163 19.70 -35.98 19.55
CA LEU A 163 20.24 -34.78 20.16
C LEU A 163 21.73 -34.72 19.78
N VAL A 164 22.10 -33.77 18.93
CA VAL A 164 23.51 -33.50 18.62
C VAL A 164 24.13 -32.90 19.88
N ASN A 165 25.14 -33.57 20.44
CA ASN A 165 25.99 -33.03 21.51
C ASN A 165 26.77 -31.84 20.96
N SER A 166 26.19 -30.64 21.07
CA SER A 166 26.91 -29.40 20.80
C SER A 166 27.98 -29.18 21.87
N THR A 167 29.22 -29.03 21.43
CA THR A 167 30.40 -28.69 22.25
C THR A 167 30.37 -27.21 22.66
N GLY A 168 29.35 -26.81 23.42
CA GLY A 168 29.27 -25.49 24.06
C GLY A 168 29.42 -25.61 25.57
N GLN A 169 29.65 -24.47 26.23
CA GLN A 169 29.68 -24.37 27.69
C GLN A 169 28.28 -24.72 28.22
N GLU A 170 28.17 -25.76 29.06
CA GLU A 170 26.88 -26.38 29.46
C GLU A 170 25.85 -25.35 29.98
N GLU A 171 26.30 -24.33 30.71
CA GLU A 171 25.46 -23.24 31.24
C GLU A 171 24.81 -22.36 30.16
N CYS A 172 25.42 -22.22 28.98
CA CYS A 172 24.86 -21.42 27.87
C CYS A 172 23.86 -22.21 27.00
N LEU A 173 23.75 -23.53 27.23
CA LEU A 173 22.87 -24.45 26.48
C LEU A 173 21.59 -24.79 27.26
N GLU A 174 21.53 -24.42 28.54
CA GLU A 174 20.39 -24.70 29.40
C GLU A 174 19.19 -23.83 29.01
N TYR A 175 18.19 -24.45 28.40
CA TYR A 175 16.91 -23.84 28.05
C TYR A 175 15.84 -24.91 28.03
N ASP A 176 15.04 -24.94 29.10
CA ASP A 176 13.84 -25.77 29.17
C ASP A 176 12.59 -24.87 29.16
N PRO A 177 11.92 -24.72 28.00
CA PRO A 177 10.71 -23.91 27.89
C PRO A 177 9.49 -24.57 28.53
N ASN A 178 9.58 -25.82 29.03
CA ASN A 178 8.45 -26.56 29.58
C ASN A 178 8.69 -26.97 31.05
N PRO A 179 8.26 -26.16 32.04
CA PRO A 179 8.29 -26.60 33.43
C PRO A 179 7.34 -27.79 33.60
N GLN A 180 7.88 -28.93 34.01
CA GLN A 180 7.08 -30.12 34.31
C GLN A 180 6.19 -29.85 35.54
N GLY A 181 4.87 -29.75 35.35
CA GLY A 181 3.92 -29.50 36.46
C GLY A 181 2.44 -29.49 36.07
N LEU A 182 1.56 -29.53 37.08
CA LEU A 182 0.10 -29.41 36.90
C LEU A 182 -0.27 -27.91 36.80
N VAL A 183 -0.32 -27.39 35.58
CA VAL A 183 -0.58 -25.98 35.29
C VAL A 183 -2.09 -25.68 35.31
N LEU A 184 -2.54 -24.55 35.89
CA LEU A 184 -3.96 -24.20 35.93
C LEU A 184 -4.46 -23.78 34.53
N PHE A 185 -5.75 -23.99 34.24
CA PHE A 185 -6.35 -23.62 32.94
C PHE A 185 -6.16 -22.14 32.58
N TYR A 186 -6.15 -21.25 33.58
CA TYR A 186 -5.98 -19.80 33.35
C TYR A 186 -4.55 -19.44 32.91
N ASP A 187 -3.55 -20.23 33.29
CA ASP A 187 -2.16 -20.00 32.88
C ASP A 187 -1.99 -20.29 31.38
N TYR A 188 -2.73 -21.24 30.80
CA TYR A 188 -2.76 -21.41 29.34
C TYR A 188 -3.32 -20.17 28.61
N LEU A 189 -4.28 -19.47 29.21
CA LEU A 189 -4.78 -18.21 28.64
C LEU A 189 -3.74 -17.10 28.77
N LEU A 190 -3.01 -17.05 29.88
CA LEU A 190 -1.90 -16.12 30.07
C LEU A 190 -0.77 -16.38 29.09
N ASP A 191 -0.34 -17.63 28.95
CA ASP A 191 0.67 -18.09 28.00
C ASP A 191 0.29 -17.78 26.55
N LEU A 192 -0.99 -17.89 26.21
CA LEU A 192 -1.49 -17.47 24.89
C LEU A 192 -1.37 -15.95 24.70
N LEU A 193 -1.61 -15.16 25.75
CA LEU A 193 -1.54 -13.70 25.69
C LEU A 193 -0.09 -13.20 25.72
N SER A 194 0.78 -13.75 26.56
CA SER A 194 2.20 -13.39 26.64
C SER A 194 3.03 -13.96 25.48
N GLY A 195 2.60 -15.12 24.95
CA GLY A 195 3.40 -15.92 24.03
C GLY A 195 4.47 -16.78 24.73
N THR A 196 4.32 -17.02 26.04
CA THR A 196 5.23 -17.82 26.88
C THR A 196 4.70 -19.25 27.06
N GLY A 197 5.49 -20.11 27.73
CA GLY A 197 5.06 -21.46 28.12
C GLY A 197 4.82 -22.36 26.90
N PHE A 198 3.61 -22.92 26.78
CA PHE A 198 3.31 -23.86 25.69
C PHE A 198 3.47 -23.24 24.29
N MET A 199 3.27 -21.92 24.16
CA MET A 199 3.39 -21.20 22.89
C MET A 199 4.85 -21.10 22.45
N GLU A 200 5.79 -21.02 23.38
CA GLU A 200 7.22 -20.93 23.13
C GLU A 200 7.77 -22.19 22.45
N TYR A 201 7.16 -23.35 22.74
CA TYR A 201 7.43 -24.63 22.09
C TYR A 201 6.66 -24.85 20.76
N SER A 202 6.07 -23.81 20.18
CA SER A 202 5.32 -23.89 18.92
C SER A 202 6.14 -23.39 17.73
N PHE A 203 5.73 -23.76 16.51
CA PHE A 203 6.26 -23.23 15.24
C PHE A 203 6.17 -21.69 15.10
N LEU A 204 5.45 -21.05 16.03
CA LEU A 204 5.27 -19.61 16.09
C LEU A 204 6.58 -18.86 16.33
N PHE A 205 7.46 -19.39 17.18
CA PHE A 205 8.68 -18.71 17.60
C PHE A 205 9.94 -19.34 17.01
N TYR A 206 10.97 -18.50 16.91
CA TYR A 206 12.27 -18.86 16.38
C TYR A 206 12.94 -20.03 17.13
N GLY A 207 12.78 -20.11 18.46
CA GLY A 207 13.43 -21.12 19.29
C GLY A 207 13.10 -22.58 18.93
N TYR A 208 11.93 -22.83 18.34
CA TYR A 208 11.50 -24.17 17.92
C TYR A 208 12.35 -24.74 16.76
N TYR A 209 12.84 -23.88 15.88
CA TYR A 209 13.60 -24.32 14.71
C TYR A 209 15.02 -24.67 15.13
N SER A 210 15.34 -25.95 15.22
CA SER A 210 16.69 -26.41 15.57
C SER A 210 17.53 -26.72 14.33
N MET A 211 18.86 -26.59 14.46
CA MET A 211 19.81 -27.07 13.46
C MET A 211 19.67 -28.59 13.31
N LYS A 212 19.42 -29.07 12.09
CA LYS A 212 19.42 -30.49 11.75
C LYS A 212 20.34 -30.75 10.58
N ASP A 213 21.27 -31.68 10.75
CA ASP A 213 22.21 -32.15 9.72
C ASP A 213 21.50 -33.09 8.75
N SER A 214 20.62 -32.53 7.93
CA SER A 214 20.06 -33.21 6.77
C SER A 214 20.41 -32.45 5.49
N SER A 215 20.17 -33.04 4.33
CA SER A 215 20.41 -32.46 3.00
C SER A 215 19.80 -31.07 2.77
N TYR A 216 18.92 -30.62 3.67
CA TYR A 216 18.37 -29.29 3.72
C TYR A 216 18.97 -28.46 4.86
N SER A 217 19.84 -27.50 4.53
CA SER A 217 20.41 -26.56 5.49
C SER A 217 19.36 -25.53 5.93
N LEU A 218 18.58 -25.88 6.96
CA LEU A 218 17.56 -25.00 7.55
C LEU A 218 18.07 -23.59 7.88
N PRO A 219 19.28 -23.39 8.44
CA PRO A 219 19.76 -22.04 8.77
C PRO A 219 19.94 -21.16 7.53
N LEU A 220 20.52 -21.71 6.45
CA LEU A 220 20.68 -20.99 5.19
C LEU A 220 19.33 -20.66 4.55
N ALA A 221 18.43 -21.65 4.51
CA ALA A 221 17.08 -21.46 4.01
C ALA A 221 16.33 -20.38 4.78
N TYR A 222 16.46 -20.34 6.10
CA TYR A 222 15.83 -19.35 6.96
C TYR A 222 16.26 -17.92 6.58
N LEU A 223 17.57 -17.69 6.43
CA LEU A 223 18.12 -16.39 6.08
C LEU A 223 17.72 -15.98 4.64
N LEU A 224 17.83 -16.89 3.67
CA LEU A 224 17.45 -16.61 2.28
C LEU A 224 15.96 -16.32 2.14
N THR A 225 15.12 -17.05 2.88
CA THR A 225 13.67 -16.83 2.92
C THR A 225 13.34 -15.45 3.48
N ALA A 226 14.04 -15.00 4.53
CA ALA A 226 13.90 -13.65 5.07
C ALA A 226 14.29 -12.58 4.04
N VAL A 227 15.43 -12.72 3.37
CA VAL A 227 15.87 -11.80 2.30
C VAL A 227 14.84 -11.74 1.17
N PHE A 228 14.37 -12.91 0.71
CA PHE A 228 13.38 -13.00 -0.36
C PHE A 228 12.03 -12.39 0.06
N TYR A 229 11.60 -12.57 1.32
CA TYR A 229 10.41 -11.95 1.89
C TYR A 229 10.47 -10.41 1.85
N PHE A 230 11.57 -9.81 2.31
CA PHE A 230 11.76 -8.36 2.27
C PHE A 230 11.82 -7.82 0.83
N ALA A 231 12.54 -8.51 -0.06
CA ALA A 231 12.59 -8.15 -1.48
C ALA A 231 11.20 -8.25 -2.15
N PHE A 232 10.45 -9.31 -1.87
CA PHE A 232 9.07 -9.48 -2.35
C PHE A 232 8.17 -8.33 -1.88
N CYS A 233 8.25 -7.96 -0.61
CA CYS A 233 7.50 -6.82 -0.05
C CYS A 233 7.87 -5.51 -0.74
N LEU A 234 9.16 -5.24 -0.91
CA LEU A 234 9.67 -4.05 -1.58
C LEU A 234 9.16 -3.95 -3.03
N ILE A 235 9.28 -5.03 -3.81
CA ILE A 235 8.80 -5.08 -5.20
C ILE A 235 7.29 -4.83 -5.26
N CYS A 236 6.51 -5.48 -4.40
CA CYS A 236 5.05 -5.29 -4.37
C CYS A 236 4.65 -3.84 -4.08
N ILE A 237 5.35 -3.18 -3.13
CA ILE A 237 5.10 -1.77 -2.79
C ILE A 237 5.52 -0.86 -3.94
N ILE A 238 6.69 -1.06 -4.54
CA ILE A 238 7.18 -0.24 -5.67
C ILE A 238 6.25 -0.35 -6.87
N VAL A 239 5.80 -1.56 -7.24
CA VAL A 239 4.86 -1.77 -8.36
C VAL A 239 3.55 -1.02 -8.10
N ARG A 240 3.00 -1.12 -6.88
CA ARG A 240 1.79 -0.37 -6.50
C ARG A 240 2.02 1.14 -6.51
N MET A 241 3.14 1.60 -5.96
CA MET A 241 3.52 3.01 -5.93
C MET A 241 3.68 3.57 -7.35
N GLY A 242 4.30 2.82 -8.27
CA GLY A 242 4.41 3.20 -9.68
C GLY A 242 3.04 3.40 -10.34
N THR A 243 2.07 2.51 -10.06
CA THR A 243 0.71 2.71 -10.57
C THR A 243 0.02 3.93 -9.95
N ALA A 244 0.20 4.18 -8.65
CA ALA A 244 -0.35 5.35 -7.97
C ALA A 244 0.30 6.67 -8.42
N ALA A 245 1.61 6.66 -8.66
CA ALA A 245 2.39 7.79 -9.17
C ALA A 245 1.94 8.15 -10.59
N ARG A 246 1.74 7.17 -11.49
CA ARG A 246 1.21 7.42 -12.83
C ARG A 246 -0.16 8.12 -12.80
N VAL A 247 -1.06 7.69 -11.92
CA VAL A 247 -2.37 8.34 -11.74
C VAL A 247 -2.22 9.75 -11.17
N THR A 248 -1.33 9.93 -10.20
CA THR A 248 -1.08 11.24 -9.57
C THR A 248 -0.44 12.24 -10.54
N VAL A 249 0.50 11.80 -11.39
CA VAL A 249 1.11 12.66 -12.42
C VAL A 249 0.12 12.96 -13.55
N ALA A 250 -0.68 11.98 -13.98
CA ALA A 250 -1.71 12.18 -14.99
C ALA A 250 -2.81 13.16 -14.53
N THR A 251 -3.17 13.13 -13.24
CA THR A 251 -4.20 14.02 -12.66
C THR A 251 -3.64 15.33 -12.09
N GLY A 252 -2.38 15.33 -11.64
CA GLY A 252 -1.69 16.47 -11.04
C GLY A 252 -1.23 17.53 -12.05
N GLY A 253 -1.36 17.26 -13.35
CA GLY A 253 -1.12 18.23 -14.42
C GLY A 253 -2.33 19.14 -14.74
N GLY A 254 -3.46 18.97 -14.06
CA GLY A 254 -4.58 19.91 -14.16
C GLY A 254 -4.25 21.18 -13.38
N ALA A 255 -4.17 22.33 -14.07
CA ALA A 255 -4.00 23.62 -13.42
C ALA A 255 -4.97 23.78 -12.24
N VAL A 256 -4.41 24.01 -11.05
CA VAL A 256 -5.13 24.55 -9.90
C VAL A 256 -5.89 25.78 -10.40
N GLY A 257 -7.23 25.77 -10.32
CA GLY A 257 -8.07 26.88 -10.78
C GLY A 257 -9.05 26.57 -11.92
N ASN A 258 -9.12 25.33 -12.43
CA ASN A 258 -10.11 24.99 -13.45
C ASN A 258 -11.49 24.65 -12.84
N TYR A 259 -12.06 25.59 -12.07
CA TYR A 259 -13.40 25.49 -11.47
C TYR A 259 -14.47 25.14 -12.51
N SER A 260 -14.33 25.67 -13.73
CA SER A 260 -15.16 25.34 -14.89
C SER A 260 -15.15 23.84 -15.19
N SER A 261 -13.98 23.21 -15.20
CA SER A 261 -13.86 21.76 -15.42
C SER A 261 -14.57 20.98 -14.32
N ILE A 262 -14.44 21.38 -13.05
CA ILE A 262 -15.10 20.69 -11.93
C ILE A 262 -16.62 20.79 -12.06
N VAL A 263 -17.15 21.97 -12.42
CA VAL A 263 -18.60 22.18 -12.56
C VAL A 263 -19.14 21.46 -13.80
N PHE A 264 -18.50 21.58 -14.96
CA PHE A 264 -19.01 21.06 -16.23
C PHE A 264 -18.69 19.59 -16.49
N THR A 265 -17.56 19.08 -16.01
CA THR A 265 -17.13 17.67 -16.20
C THR A 265 -17.33 16.82 -14.95
N GLY A 266 -17.55 17.45 -13.79
CA GLY A 266 -17.74 16.72 -12.54
C GLY A 266 -19.09 16.03 -12.43
N TRP A 267 -20.11 16.47 -13.18
CA TRP A 267 -21.44 15.87 -13.15
C TRP A 267 -21.50 14.52 -13.88
N ASP A 268 -22.13 13.53 -13.24
CA ASP A 268 -22.33 12.20 -13.82
C ASP A 268 -23.81 12.01 -14.16
N TYR A 269 -24.14 12.07 -15.46
CA TYR A 269 -25.50 11.94 -15.96
C TYR A 269 -26.07 10.51 -15.82
N GLY A 270 -25.25 9.51 -15.47
CA GLY A 270 -25.70 8.16 -15.17
C GLY A 270 -26.25 7.96 -13.74
N CYS A 271 -26.27 9.01 -12.91
CA CYS A 271 -26.79 8.93 -11.55
C CYS A 271 -28.32 8.76 -11.54
N LEU A 272 -28.76 7.53 -11.27
CA LEU A 272 -30.18 7.18 -11.13
C LEU A 272 -30.57 7.16 -9.65
N GLY A 273 -31.36 8.14 -9.20
CA GLY A 273 -31.96 8.18 -7.86
C GLY A 273 -31.59 9.41 -7.02
N ASP A 274 -32.56 9.92 -6.27
CA ASP A 274 -32.47 11.20 -5.54
C ASP A 274 -31.30 11.25 -4.54
N ARG A 275 -31.04 10.15 -3.83
CA ARG A 275 -29.93 10.06 -2.86
C ARG A 275 -28.56 10.15 -3.53
N ALA A 276 -28.38 9.53 -4.69
CA ALA A 276 -27.12 9.55 -5.44
C ALA A 276 -26.84 10.94 -6.03
N THR A 277 -27.88 11.55 -6.60
CA THR A 277 -27.83 12.92 -7.14
C THR A 277 -27.48 13.93 -6.05
N LYS A 278 -28.14 13.86 -4.89
CA LYS A 278 -27.89 14.75 -3.75
C LYS A 278 -26.49 14.56 -3.15
N LEU A 279 -26.00 13.33 -3.08
CA LEU A 279 -24.62 13.03 -2.67
C LEU A 279 -23.61 13.64 -3.64
N LYS A 280 -23.84 13.50 -4.95
CA LYS A 280 -22.96 14.03 -5.99
C LYS A 280 -22.92 15.55 -5.96
N GLN A 281 -24.07 16.20 -5.81
CA GLN A 281 -24.18 17.65 -5.64
C GLN A 281 -23.42 18.13 -4.40
N ASN A 282 -23.62 17.47 -3.26
CA ASN A 282 -22.90 17.80 -2.03
C ASN A 282 -21.39 17.62 -2.19
N ASN A 283 -20.94 16.55 -2.84
CA ASN A 283 -19.53 16.30 -3.09
C ASN A 283 -18.87 17.44 -3.90
N ILE A 284 -19.51 17.87 -5.00
CA ILE A 284 -19.03 19.00 -5.82
C ILE A 284 -19.02 20.30 -5.00
N ARG A 285 -20.08 20.56 -4.23
CA ARG A 285 -20.17 21.74 -3.35
C ARG A 285 -19.02 21.79 -2.35
N TYR A 286 -18.77 20.69 -1.63
CA TYR A 286 -17.70 20.63 -0.63
C TYR A 286 -16.32 20.75 -1.26
N GLN A 287 -16.10 20.14 -2.42
CA GLN A 287 -14.83 20.26 -3.13
C GLN A 287 -14.55 21.74 -3.51
N LEU A 288 -15.52 22.43 -4.08
CA LEU A 288 -15.38 23.85 -4.43
C LEU A 288 -15.19 24.74 -3.20
N GLN A 289 -15.92 24.45 -2.11
CA GLN A 289 -15.79 25.21 -0.87
C GLN A 289 -14.37 25.10 -0.29
N VAL A 290 -13.79 23.89 -0.26
CA VAL A 290 -12.43 23.66 0.23
C VAL A 290 -11.40 24.38 -0.65
N ASP A 291 -11.53 24.29 -1.98
CA ASP A 291 -10.61 24.96 -2.90
C ASP A 291 -10.65 26.49 -2.74
N LEU A 292 -11.85 27.07 -2.57
CA LEU A 292 -12.02 28.51 -2.33
C LEU A 292 -11.49 28.96 -0.96
N GLU A 293 -11.69 28.17 0.09
CA GLU A 293 -11.12 28.44 1.42
C GLU A 293 -9.59 28.41 1.38
N GLU A 294 -9.00 27.45 0.64
CA GLU A 294 -7.54 27.34 0.48
C GLU A 294 -6.96 28.55 -0.26
N GLU A 295 -7.60 29.03 -1.33
CA GLU A 295 -7.18 30.24 -2.04
C GLU A 295 -7.31 31.51 -1.18
N ARG A 296 -8.41 31.64 -0.43
CA ARG A 296 -8.60 32.76 0.51
C ARG A 296 -7.48 32.82 1.56
N LEU A 297 -7.09 31.67 2.10
CA LEU A 297 -5.99 31.59 3.07
C LEU A 297 -4.64 31.96 2.44
N LYS A 298 -4.37 31.56 1.19
CA LYS A 298 -3.14 31.98 0.48
C LYS A 298 -3.10 33.49 0.26
N GLN A 299 -4.22 34.10 -0.12
CA GLN A 299 -4.31 35.55 -0.29
C GLN A 299 -4.07 36.29 1.04
N GLN A 300 -4.67 35.80 2.13
CA GLN A 300 -4.41 36.34 3.47
C GLN A 300 -2.94 36.18 3.88
N ALA A 301 -2.30 35.05 3.56
CA ALA A 301 -0.89 34.84 3.83
C ALA A 301 0.04 35.78 3.02
N ALA A 302 -0.34 36.10 1.79
CA ALA A 302 0.39 37.04 0.94
C ALA A 302 0.27 38.49 1.44
N ALA A 303 -0.87 38.86 2.02
CA ALA A 303 -1.17 40.19 2.53
C ALA A 303 -0.50 40.53 3.89
N LEU A 304 0.14 39.57 4.57
CA LEU A 304 0.79 39.78 5.87
C LEU A 304 2.03 40.69 5.79
N THR A 305 2.13 41.65 6.71
CA THR A 305 3.27 42.58 6.87
C THR A 305 4.52 41.84 7.38
N ALA A 306 5.71 42.39 7.14
CA ALA A 306 6.99 41.75 7.49
C ALA A 306 7.14 41.45 9.01
N SER A 307 6.72 42.34 9.91
CA SER A 307 6.80 42.09 11.36
C SER A 307 5.84 40.99 11.83
N GLN A 308 4.64 40.94 11.24
CA GLN A 308 3.65 39.88 11.50
C GLN A 308 4.13 38.52 10.97
N LYS A 309 4.84 38.51 9.83
CA LYS A 309 5.49 37.29 9.30
C LYS A 309 6.57 36.79 10.26
N LEU A 310 7.40 37.68 10.81
CA LEU A 310 8.43 37.32 11.77
C LEU A 310 7.82 36.71 13.05
N LEU A 311 6.78 37.35 13.61
CA LEU A 311 6.05 36.83 14.78
C LEU A 311 5.40 35.47 14.52
N LEU A 312 4.77 35.29 13.35
CA LEU A 312 4.13 34.03 12.98
C LEU A 312 5.17 32.91 12.82
N TYR A 313 6.33 33.23 12.22
CA TYR A 313 7.39 32.24 12.02
C TYR A 313 8.07 31.88 13.34
N SER A 314 8.31 32.85 14.23
CA SER A 314 8.85 32.57 15.57
C SER A 314 7.90 31.71 16.41
N LEU A 315 6.59 31.98 16.34
CA LEU A 315 5.57 31.13 16.97
C LEU A 315 5.60 29.70 16.42
N ARG A 316 5.69 29.53 15.10
CA ARG A 316 5.77 28.20 14.46
C ARG A 316 7.02 27.44 14.90
N VAL A 317 8.17 28.11 14.99
CA VAL A 317 9.41 27.52 15.49
C VAL A 317 9.26 27.09 16.95
N SER A 318 8.66 27.93 17.80
CA SER A 318 8.38 27.56 19.20
C SER A 318 7.47 26.34 19.31
N MET A 319 6.36 26.33 18.56
CA MET A 319 5.41 25.22 18.52
C MET A 319 6.02 23.92 17.98
N PHE A 320 6.96 24.04 17.03
CA PHE A 320 7.74 22.90 16.56
C PHE A 320 8.58 22.27 17.69
N PHE A 321 9.27 23.09 18.49
CA PHE A 321 10.03 22.57 19.65
C PHE A 321 9.12 21.92 20.70
N VAL A 322 7.94 22.49 20.96
CA VAL A 322 6.96 21.88 21.87
C VAL A 322 6.48 20.52 21.34
N ALA A 323 6.19 20.43 20.03
CA ALA A 323 5.79 19.16 19.41
C ALA A 323 6.90 18.10 19.49
N VAL A 324 8.16 18.49 19.25
CA VAL A 324 9.32 17.60 19.42
C VAL A 324 9.47 17.18 20.88
N GLY A 325 9.25 18.08 21.84
CA GLY A 325 9.26 17.78 23.27
C GLY A 325 8.24 16.71 23.65
N PHE A 326 7.00 16.78 23.14
CA PHE A 326 5.99 15.73 23.38
C PHE A 326 6.39 14.38 22.77
N ILE A 327 6.97 14.38 21.58
CA ILE A 327 7.48 13.15 20.96
C ILE A 327 8.62 12.58 21.81
N ALA A 328 9.59 13.39 22.20
CA ALA A 328 10.73 12.97 23.03
C ALA A 328 10.28 12.43 24.39
N ALA A 329 9.31 13.08 25.05
CA ALA A 329 8.75 12.60 26.30
C ALA A 329 8.06 11.24 26.15
N ALA A 330 7.31 11.03 25.06
CA ALA A 330 6.71 9.73 24.78
C ALA A 330 7.76 8.64 24.51
N LEU A 331 8.83 8.97 23.77
CA LEU A 331 9.94 8.04 23.52
C LEU A 331 10.69 7.68 24.81
N TYR A 332 10.94 8.66 25.68
CA TYR A 332 11.54 8.42 26.99
C TYR A 332 10.64 7.56 27.88
N GLY A 333 9.31 7.77 27.85
CA GLY A 333 8.36 6.90 28.54
C GLY A 333 8.41 5.45 28.05
N ILE A 334 8.59 5.23 26.75
CA ILE A 334 8.78 3.88 26.18
C ILE A 334 10.08 3.26 26.69
N PHE A 335 11.17 4.02 26.72
CA PHE A 335 12.46 3.57 27.25
C PHE A 335 12.32 3.07 28.70
N VAL A 336 11.79 3.92 29.59
CA VAL A 336 11.64 3.60 31.03
C VAL A 336 10.70 2.42 31.24
N ALA A 337 9.59 2.36 30.49
CA ALA A 337 8.68 1.23 30.62
C ALA A 337 9.24 -0.08 30.09
N THR A 338 10.08 -0.03 29.06
CA THR A 338 10.75 -1.23 28.55
C THR A 338 11.76 -1.74 29.58
N GLU A 339 12.57 -0.86 30.17
CA GLU A 339 13.49 -1.20 31.26
C GLU A 339 12.77 -1.78 32.47
N PHE A 340 11.70 -1.12 32.91
CA PHE A 340 10.89 -1.58 34.03
C PHE A 340 10.20 -2.93 33.75
N SER A 341 9.71 -3.12 32.53
CA SER A 341 9.03 -4.35 32.10
C SER A 341 9.99 -5.53 32.12
N GLN A 342 11.19 -5.35 31.57
CA GLN A 342 12.15 -6.44 31.49
C GLN A 342 12.72 -6.82 32.86
N GLY A 343 12.97 -5.84 33.74
CA GLY A 343 13.46 -6.10 35.09
C GLY A 343 12.48 -6.85 36.01
N ARG A 344 11.20 -6.99 35.61
CA ARG A 344 10.15 -7.73 36.35
C ARG A 344 9.49 -8.84 35.52
N SER A 345 10.18 -9.31 34.48
CA SER A 345 9.67 -10.32 33.55
C SER A 345 9.42 -11.70 34.16
N GLY A 346 9.87 -11.95 35.39
CA GLY A 346 9.66 -13.21 36.14
C GLY A 346 8.54 -13.18 37.20
N ASP A 347 7.79 -12.10 37.33
CA ASP A 347 6.69 -12.02 38.31
C ASP A 347 5.48 -12.85 37.84
N GLU A 348 5.03 -13.81 38.65
CA GLU A 348 3.88 -14.65 38.31
C GLU A 348 2.52 -13.92 38.43
N GLY A 349 1.58 -14.32 37.59
CA GLY A 349 0.17 -13.93 37.67
C GLY A 349 -0.26 -12.72 36.81
N ILE A 350 -1.45 -12.19 37.10
CA ILE A 350 -2.07 -11.09 36.31
C ILE A 350 -1.23 -9.80 36.37
N LEU A 351 -0.57 -9.55 37.51
CA LEU A 351 0.27 -8.36 37.68
C LEU A 351 1.53 -8.43 36.79
N GLY A 352 2.15 -9.61 36.68
CA GLY A 352 3.24 -9.87 35.74
C GLY A 352 2.83 -9.60 34.29
N LEU A 353 1.65 -10.07 33.87
CA LEU A 353 1.12 -9.81 32.53
C LEU A 353 0.97 -8.30 32.25
N VAL A 354 0.52 -7.51 33.24
CA VAL A 354 0.41 -6.05 33.09
C VAL A 354 1.79 -5.41 32.92
N PHE A 355 2.81 -5.88 33.65
CA PHE A 355 4.18 -5.41 33.47
C PHE A 355 4.75 -5.81 32.10
N GLU A 356 4.47 -7.02 31.61
CA GLU A 356 4.89 -7.46 30.28
C GLU A 356 4.25 -6.68 29.13
N TYR A 357 3.01 -6.21 29.33
CA TYR A 357 2.29 -5.40 28.35
C TYR A 357 2.55 -3.89 28.50
N LEU A 358 3.30 -3.48 29.52
CA LEU A 358 3.55 -2.07 29.83
C LEU A 358 4.14 -1.28 28.64
N PRO A 359 5.15 -1.78 27.89
CA PRO A 359 5.66 -1.07 26.73
C PRO A 359 4.59 -0.90 25.64
N SER A 360 3.79 -1.94 25.40
CA SER A 360 2.68 -1.91 24.44
C SER A 360 1.59 -0.90 24.84
N ILE A 361 1.27 -0.82 26.14
CA ILE A 361 0.32 0.15 26.70
C ILE A 361 0.82 1.57 26.50
N ILE A 362 2.08 1.87 26.86
CA ILE A 362 2.65 3.21 26.72
C ILE A 362 2.79 3.63 25.26
N ILE A 363 3.23 2.73 24.38
CA ILE A 363 3.29 3.01 22.92
C ILE A 363 1.90 3.37 22.39
N THR A 364 0.87 2.61 22.77
CA THR A 364 -0.50 2.85 22.29
C THR A 364 -1.08 4.14 22.86
N ALA A 365 -0.87 4.40 24.16
CA ALA A 365 -1.27 5.64 24.81
C ALA A 365 -0.56 6.85 24.17
N GLY A 366 0.74 6.78 23.94
CA GLY A 366 1.51 7.82 23.25
C GLY A 366 0.99 8.08 21.83
N ASN A 367 0.71 7.01 21.07
CA ASN A 367 0.15 7.09 19.72
C ASN A 367 -1.26 7.69 19.64
N PHE A 368 -1.99 7.74 20.76
CA PHE A 368 -3.29 8.39 20.87
C PHE A 368 -3.17 9.82 21.42
N VAL A 369 -2.45 10.01 22.51
CA VAL A 369 -2.35 11.29 23.25
C VAL A 369 -1.50 12.30 22.48
N VAL A 370 -0.33 11.91 21.95
CA VAL A 370 0.57 12.87 21.30
C VAL A 370 -0.05 13.50 20.05
N PRO A 371 -0.72 12.75 19.13
CA PRO A 371 -1.43 13.38 18.02
C PRO A 371 -2.54 14.33 18.46
N LEU A 372 -3.29 14.01 19.54
CA LEU A 372 -4.32 14.91 20.07
C LEU A 372 -3.73 16.23 20.57
N LEU A 373 -2.58 16.19 21.26
CA LEU A 373 -1.85 17.38 21.66
C LEU A 373 -1.30 18.14 20.45
N CYS A 374 -0.76 17.44 19.45
CA CYS A 374 -0.28 18.03 18.20
C CYS A 374 -1.40 18.72 17.40
N ASP A 375 -2.63 18.23 17.46
CA ASP A 375 -3.78 18.86 16.82
C ASP A 375 -4.13 20.20 17.49
N GLN A 376 -3.98 20.31 18.82
CA GLN A 376 -4.10 21.59 19.52
C GLN A 376 -3.00 22.56 19.08
N ILE A 377 -1.76 22.08 18.96
CA ILE A 377 -0.63 22.87 18.43
C ILE A 377 -0.94 23.39 17.01
N ALA A 378 -1.47 22.53 16.14
CA ALA A 378 -1.81 22.88 14.76
C ALA A 378 -2.85 24.02 14.68
N SER A 379 -3.76 24.12 15.66
CA SER A 379 -4.72 25.24 15.74
C SER A 379 -4.04 26.59 16.00
N VAL A 380 -2.91 26.58 16.72
CA VAL A 380 -2.13 27.78 17.05
C VAL A 380 -1.19 28.17 15.91
N GLU A 381 -0.62 27.19 15.19
CA GLU A 381 0.36 27.41 14.10
C GLU A 381 -0.24 28.07 12.84
N LYS A 382 -1.58 28.08 12.71
CA LYS A 382 -2.35 28.67 11.60
C LYS A 382 -1.77 28.33 10.22
N TYR A 383 -1.42 27.07 10.00
CA TYR A 383 -1.05 26.57 8.68
C TYR A 383 -2.31 26.43 7.79
N PRO A 384 -2.17 26.46 6.45
CA PRO A 384 -3.27 26.09 5.58
C PRO A 384 -3.68 24.63 5.86
N PRO A 385 -4.97 24.28 5.71
CA PRO A 385 -5.53 23.00 6.15
C PRO A 385 -4.80 21.80 5.55
N THR A 386 -4.38 21.88 4.28
CA THR A 386 -3.59 20.81 3.63
C THR A 386 -2.26 20.56 4.33
N VAL A 387 -1.54 21.61 4.72
CA VAL A 387 -0.24 21.51 5.40
C VAL A 387 -0.42 21.06 6.85
N THR A 388 -1.45 21.52 7.55
CA THR A 388 -1.75 21.06 8.93
C THR A 388 -1.90 19.53 8.97
N ILE A 389 -2.67 18.96 8.03
CA ILE A 389 -2.90 17.52 7.96
C ILE A 389 -1.59 16.78 7.66
N ILE A 390 -0.79 17.26 6.70
CA ILE A 390 0.50 16.64 6.35
C ILE A 390 1.48 16.69 7.53
N LEU A 391 1.56 17.81 8.24
CA LEU A 391 2.46 17.98 9.38
C LEU A 391 2.04 17.13 10.58
N ALA A 392 0.73 17.08 10.89
CA ALA A 392 0.19 16.20 11.91
C ALA A 392 0.46 14.72 11.58
N LEU A 393 0.30 14.33 10.31
CA LEU A 393 0.64 12.98 9.86
C LEU A 393 2.13 12.70 9.96
N LEU A 394 2.99 13.65 9.58
CA LEU A 394 4.44 13.50 9.70
C LEU A 394 4.85 13.29 11.17
N ARG A 395 4.36 14.13 12.09
CA ARG A 395 4.60 14.01 13.54
C ARG A 395 4.15 12.65 14.08
N ALA A 396 2.95 12.19 13.69
CA ALA A 396 2.43 10.89 14.09
C ALA A 396 3.21 9.71 13.50
N VAL A 397 3.71 9.81 12.27
CA VAL A 397 4.58 8.81 11.64
C VAL A 397 5.92 8.74 12.36
N VAL A 398 6.55 9.89 12.63
CA VAL A 398 7.82 9.97 13.37
C VAL A 398 7.68 9.31 14.74
N LEU A 399 6.63 9.62 15.49
CA LEU A 399 6.37 9.02 16.79
C LEU A 399 6.27 7.48 16.72
N ARG A 400 5.49 6.96 15.78
CA ARG A 400 5.24 5.50 15.65
C ARG A 400 6.50 4.74 15.26
N LEU A 401 7.25 5.26 14.30
CA LEU A 401 8.46 4.64 13.80
C LEU A 401 9.61 4.75 14.81
N ALA A 402 9.80 5.94 15.41
CA ALA A 402 10.80 6.14 16.45
C ALA A 402 10.48 5.34 17.72
N GLY A 403 9.19 5.19 18.09
CA GLY A 403 8.78 4.37 19.24
C GLY A 403 9.15 2.91 19.08
N LEU A 404 8.98 2.35 17.87
CA LEU A 404 9.42 0.99 17.57
C LEU A 404 10.95 0.86 17.61
N ILE A 405 11.68 1.84 17.08
CA ILE A 405 13.15 1.86 17.15
C ILE A 405 13.64 1.89 18.60
N VAL A 406 13.07 2.76 19.45
CA VAL A 406 13.46 2.88 20.86
C VAL A 406 13.17 1.61 21.64
N LEU A 407 11.99 1.00 21.44
CA LEU A 407 11.66 -0.29 22.04
C LEU A 407 12.71 -1.35 21.69
N LEU A 408 13.08 -1.46 20.42
CA LEU A 408 14.00 -2.50 20.03
C LEU A 408 15.45 -2.19 20.43
N SER A 409 15.89 -0.93 20.34
CA SER A 409 17.23 -0.53 20.79
C SER A 409 17.41 -0.74 22.28
N THR A 410 16.36 -0.54 23.09
CA THR A 410 16.40 -0.80 24.52
C THR A 410 16.48 -2.28 24.82
N LEU A 411 15.69 -3.11 24.15
CA LEU A 411 15.81 -4.57 24.23
C LEU A 411 17.23 -5.03 23.86
N TRP A 412 17.79 -4.55 22.75
CA TRP A 412 19.16 -4.90 22.36
C TRP A 412 20.21 -4.43 23.35
N SER A 413 20.07 -3.23 23.91
CA SER A 413 20.98 -2.74 24.95
C SER A 413 20.98 -3.68 26.15
N GLN A 414 19.82 -4.19 26.57
CA GLN A 414 19.75 -5.15 27.67
C GLN A 414 20.36 -6.50 27.32
N ILE A 415 20.05 -7.04 26.13
CA ILE A 415 20.59 -8.34 25.67
C ILE A 415 22.13 -8.30 25.55
N THR A 416 22.69 -7.17 25.10
CA THR A 416 24.14 -7.00 24.84
C THR A 416 24.91 -6.36 26.00
N CYS A 417 24.34 -6.29 27.20
CA CYS A 417 24.93 -5.62 28.37
C CYS A 417 25.46 -4.20 28.04
N ASN A 418 24.60 -3.35 27.47
CA ASN A 418 24.90 -1.99 26.98
C ASN A 418 26.04 -1.94 25.94
N GLY A 419 26.21 -3.01 25.15
CA GLY A 419 27.25 -3.14 24.14
C GLY A 419 28.60 -3.61 24.68
N GLN A 420 28.70 -3.95 25.97
CA GLN A 420 29.92 -4.42 26.61
C GLN A 420 29.86 -5.94 26.83
N THR A 421 30.10 -6.69 25.77
CA THR A 421 29.99 -8.16 25.76
C THR A 421 31.07 -8.88 26.57
N THR A 422 32.08 -8.17 27.06
CA THR A 422 33.26 -8.73 27.75
C THR A 422 33.29 -8.51 29.26
N SER A 423 32.26 -7.87 29.84
CA SER A 423 32.21 -7.56 31.27
C SER A 423 30.90 -8.01 31.93
N GLY A 424 30.97 -8.55 33.14
CA GLY A 424 29.80 -8.90 33.95
C GLY A 424 29.10 -10.18 33.46
N GLU A 425 27.76 -10.17 33.47
CA GLU A 425 26.90 -11.34 33.19
C GLU A 425 26.96 -11.83 31.72
N CYS A 426 27.47 -10.99 30.81
CA CYS A 426 27.64 -11.32 29.40
C CYS A 426 28.98 -12.00 29.05
N GLN A 427 29.94 -12.14 29.97
CA GLN A 427 31.29 -12.64 29.64
C GLN A 427 31.31 -14.09 29.12
N LEU A 428 30.39 -14.93 29.61
CA LEU A 428 30.38 -16.37 29.31
C LEU A 428 29.85 -16.64 27.89
N CYS A 429 28.68 -16.09 27.56
CA CYS A 429 27.97 -16.39 26.32
C CYS A 429 27.95 -15.20 25.33
N GLN A 430 28.62 -14.07 25.63
CA GLN A 430 28.59 -12.78 24.88
C GLN A 430 27.23 -12.05 24.84
N TYR A 431 26.24 -12.58 25.56
CA TYR A 431 24.92 -11.97 25.80
C TYR A 431 24.44 -12.34 27.20
N ASP A 432 23.41 -11.65 27.68
CA ASP A 432 22.77 -11.92 28.98
C ASP A 432 21.93 -13.21 28.91
N HIS A 433 22.60 -14.35 29.11
CA HIS A 433 22.01 -15.67 29.07
C HIS A 433 21.10 -15.98 30.27
N LYS A 434 21.24 -15.27 31.40
CA LYS A 434 20.47 -15.52 32.61
C LYS A 434 19.04 -15.00 32.48
N ASN A 435 18.89 -13.77 32.01
CA ASN A 435 17.57 -13.17 31.81
C ASN A 435 16.99 -13.53 30.43
N TYR A 436 17.85 -13.81 29.44
CA TYR A 436 17.44 -14.07 28.07
C TYR A 436 18.12 -15.30 27.46
N PRO A 437 17.81 -16.52 27.94
CA PRO A 437 18.40 -17.75 27.40
C PRO A 437 18.12 -17.92 25.89
N CYS A 438 16.94 -17.47 25.44
CA CYS A 438 16.54 -17.42 24.03
C CYS A 438 16.05 -16.01 23.65
N TRP A 439 16.97 -15.07 23.51
CA TRP A 439 16.64 -13.67 23.26
C TRP A 439 15.88 -13.44 21.94
N GLU A 440 16.12 -14.25 20.90
CA GLU A 440 15.42 -14.15 19.61
C GLU A 440 13.92 -14.40 19.78
N SER A 441 13.55 -15.46 20.50
CA SER A 441 12.15 -15.75 20.81
C SER A 441 11.53 -14.65 21.66
N ARG A 442 12.29 -14.07 22.61
CA ARG A 442 11.82 -12.94 23.43
C ARG A 442 11.47 -11.71 22.58
N ILE A 443 12.30 -11.35 21.59
CA ILE A 443 11.95 -10.28 20.65
C ILE A 443 10.70 -10.64 19.83
N GLY A 444 10.58 -11.91 19.41
CA GLY A 444 9.38 -12.43 18.76
C GLY A 444 8.11 -12.27 19.62
N GLN A 445 8.21 -12.56 20.92
CA GLN A 445 7.13 -12.40 21.90
C GLN A 445 6.72 -10.93 22.04
N GLU A 446 7.67 -9.99 22.13
CA GLU A 446 7.35 -8.56 22.18
C GLU A 446 6.61 -8.07 20.92
N MET A 447 7.05 -8.51 19.73
CA MET A 447 6.35 -8.17 18.48
C MET A 447 4.96 -8.82 18.41
N TYR A 448 4.83 -10.06 18.88
CA TYR A 448 3.54 -10.75 19.01
C TYR A 448 2.58 -9.98 19.93
N LYS A 449 3.01 -9.65 21.16
CA LYS A 449 2.25 -8.87 22.14
C LYS A 449 1.80 -7.53 21.56
N LEU A 450 2.68 -6.80 20.86
CA LEU A 450 2.30 -5.56 20.18
C LEU A 450 1.21 -5.75 19.12
N THR A 451 1.32 -6.80 18.30
CA THR A 451 0.30 -7.07 17.26
C THR A 451 -1.06 -7.44 17.86
N LEU A 452 -1.06 -8.25 18.92
CA LEU A 452 -2.24 -8.69 19.66
C LEU A 452 -2.88 -7.53 20.42
N PHE A 453 -2.07 -6.74 21.14
CA PHE A 453 -2.54 -5.57 21.86
C PHE A 453 -3.18 -4.53 20.94
N ASP A 454 -2.59 -4.27 19.78
CA ASP A 454 -3.20 -3.38 18.78
C ASP A 454 -4.55 -3.92 18.27
N LEU A 455 -4.69 -5.25 18.08
CA LEU A 455 -6.00 -5.83 17.75
C LEU A 455 -7.00 -5.62 18.89
N LEU A 456 -6.61 -5.93 20.13
CA LEU A 456 -7.45 -5.78 21.32
C LEU A 456 -7.89 -4.33 21.51
N ILE A 457 -6.99 -3.35 21.39
CA ILE A 457 -7.33 -1.93 21.53
C ILE A 457 -8.23 -1.45 20.39
N ASN A 458 -8.03 -1.89 19.15
CA ASN A 458 -8.95 -1.55 18.06
C ASN A 458 -10.36 -2.12 18.31
N MET A 459 -10.47 -3.34 18.83
CA MET A 459 -11.75 -3.94 19.22
C MET A 459 -12.38 -3.24 20.42
N ALA A 460 -11.59 -2.91 21.44
CA ALA A 460 -12.04 -2.19 22.62
C ALA A 460 -12.52 -0.78 22.26
N THR A 461 -11.81 -0.07 21.38
CA THR A 461 -12.22 1.26 20.91
C THR A 461 -13.56 1.20 20.17
N LEU A 462 -13.77 0.16 19.36
CA LEU A 462 -15.07 -0.08 18.72
C LEU A 462 -16.19 -0.25 19.75
N VAL A 463 -16.00 -1.16 20.71
CA VAL A 463 -17.05 -1.56 21.69
C VAL A 463 -17.28 -0.51 22.79
N LEU A 464 -16.22 0.11 23.31
CA LEU A 464 -16.27 0.99 24.49
C LEU A 464 -16.36 2.47 24.13
N ALA A 465 -15.88 2.89 22.95
CA ALA A 465 -15.91 4.30 22.54
C ALA A 465 -16.87 4.55 21.37
N GLU A 466 -16.71 3.84 20.25
CA GLU A 466 -17.47 4.12 19.02
C GLU A 466 -18.96 3.79 19.16
N PHE A 467 -19.30 2.61 19.69
CA PHE A 467 -20.69 2.18 19.89
C PHE A 467 -21.43 3.01 20.95
N PRO A 468 -20.89 3.25 22.16
CA PRO A 468 -21.57 4.03 23.19
C PRO A 468 -21.73 5.49 22.77
N ARG A 469 -20.73 6.07 22.09
CA ARG A 469 -20.85 7.43 21.53
C ARG A 469 -22.04 7.55 20.58
N ARG A 470 -22.27 6.54 19.73
CA ARG A 470 -23.46 6.52 18.87
C ARG A 470 -24.74 6.47 19.71
N LEU A 471 -24.82 5.54 20.66
CA LEU A 471 -26.03 5.37 21.49
C LEU A 471 -26.38 6.66 22.24
N LEU A 472 -25.37 7.35 22.79
CA LEU A 472 -25.55 8.62 23.49
C LEU A 472 -26.06 9.73 22.56
N VAL A 473 -25.51 9.85 21.34
CA VAL A 473 -25.93 10.86 20.37
C VAL A 473 -27.33 10.59 19.82
N ASP A 474 -27.70 9.33 19.64
CA ASP A 474 -29.01 8.95 19.10
C ASP A 474 -30.12 8.99 20.18
N SER A 475 -29.78 8.75 21.45
CA SER A 475 -30.76 8.67 22.54
C SER A 475 -30.99 10.00 23.27
N TRP A 476 -29.97 10.84 23.41
CA TRP A 476 -30.06 12.07 24.22
C TRP A 476 -29.90 13.32 23.34
N SER A 477 -30.92 14.18 23.30
CA SER A 477 -30.96 15.39 22.46
C SER A 477 -30.41 16.66 23.14
N ASN A 478 -29.58 16.52 24.16
CA ASN A 478 -28.98 17.65 24.87
C ASN A 478 -28.02 18.44 23.97
N LYS A 479 -27.84 19.75 24.23
CA LYS A 479 -26.87 20.59 23.49
C LYS A 479 -25.44 20.02 23.52
N LEU A 480 -25.08 19.32 24.61
CA LEU A 480 -23.77 18.71 24.81
C LEU A 480 -23.57 17.47 23.91
N THR A 481 -24.60 16.64 23.71
CA THR A 481 -24.56 15.49 22.77
C THR A 481 -24.58 15.95 21.31
N GLN A 482 -25.25 17.07 21.00
CA GLN A 482 -25.15 17.70 19.68
C GLN A 482 -23.75 18.28 19.40
N TRP A 483 -23.06 18.81 20.42
CA TRP A 483 -21.69 19.30 20.29
C TRP A 483 -20.68 18.18 20.05
N VAL A 484 -20.78 17.07 20.79
CA VAL A 484 -19.93 15.88 20.57
C VAL A 484 -20.17 15.30 19.18
N GLY A 485 -21.43 15.19 18.75
CA GLY A 485 -21.81 14.72 17.42
C GLY A 485 -21.35 13.29 17.08
N ARG A 486 -21.82 12.78 15.93
CA ARG A 486 -21.38 11.47 15.43
C ARG A 486 -19.93 11.50 14.97
N GLN A 487 -19.20 10.43 15.25
CA GLN A 487 -17.79 10.25 14.88
C GLN A 487 -17.59 10.35 13.36
N GLU A 488 -16.52 11.03 12.94
CA GLU A 488 -16.07 11.05 11.55
C GLU A 488 -15.00 9.98 11.32
N PHE A 489 -15.04 9.33 10.15
CA PHE A 489 -14.03 8.37 9.76
C PHE A 489 -12.78 9.09 9.23
N VAL A 490 -11.83 9.34 10.12
CA VAL A 490 -10.54 9.97 9.77
C VAL A 490 -9.65 8.94 9.06
N VAL A 491 -9.64 8.98 7.73
CA VAL A 491 -8.87 8.05 6.89
C VAL A 491 -7.38 8.03 7.25
N PRO A 492 -6.67 9.17 7.35
CA PRO A 492 -5.22 9.15 7.55
C PRO A 492 -4.76 8.48 8.85
N ALA A 493 -5.43 8.75 9.99
CA ALA A 493 -5.10 8.15 11.27
C ALA A 493 -5.28 6.62 11.27
N ASN A 494 -6.36 6.13 10.65
CA ASN A 494 -6.60 4.69 10.50
C ASN A 494 -5.58 4.04 9.56
N VAL A 495 -5.16 4.71 8.48
CA VAL A 495 -4.11 4.18 7.59
C VAL A 495 -2.77 4.10 8.30
N LEU A 496 -2.39 5.12 9.08
CA LEU A 496 -1.16 5.08 9.88
C LEU A 496 -1.17 3.91 10.87
N GLY A 497 -2.34 3.52 11.40
CA GLY A 497 -2.48 2.34 12.27
C GLY A 497 -2.13 1.06 11.54
N LEU A 498 -2.61 0.92 10.30
CA LEU A 498 -2.28 -0.21 9.44
C LEU A 498 -0.80 -0.25 9.06
N VAL A 499 -0.19 0.90 8.77
CA VAL A 499 1.25 0.96 8.46
C VAL A 499 2.08 0.55 9.66
N TYR A 500 1.76 1.06 10.86
CA TYR A 500 2.45 0.68 12.09
C TYR A 500 2.31 -0.83 12.38
N GLY A 501 1.11 -1.39 12.25
CA GLY A 501 0.91 -2.83 12.40
C GLY A 501 1.72 -3.65 11.38
N GLN A 502 1.84 -3.16 10.14
CA GLN A 502 2.68 -3.81 9.13
C GLN A 502 4.18 -3.72 9.46
N THR A 503 4.65 -2.59 9.98
CA THR A 503 6.07 -2.43 10.36
C THR A 503 6.47 -3.34 11.51
N VAL A 504 5.61 -3.50 12.52
CA VAL A 504 5.83 -4.46 13.62
C VAL A 504 5.99 -5.88 13.06
N VAL A 505 5.14 -6.24 12.09
CA VAL A 505 5.19 -7.58 11.48
C VAL A 505 6.47 -7.77 10.68
N TRP A 506 6.90 -6.80 9.88
CA TRP A 506 8.17 -6.88 9.17
C TRP A 506 9.35 -7.06 10.12
N THR A 507 9.43 -6.27 11.18
CA THR A 507 10.48 -6.39 12.20
C THR A 507 10.42 -7.74 12.92
N GLY A 508 9.23 -8.24 13.24
CA GLY A 508 9.07 -9.50 13.98
C GLY A 508 9.12 -10.77 13.15
N THR A 509 9.04 -10.72 11.82
CA THR A 509 8.88 -11.93 10.99
C THR A 509 10.10 -12.87 11.07
N LEU A 510 11.30 -12.35 11.28
CA LEU A 510 12.50 -13.19 11.48
C LEU A 510 12.46 -13.93 12.81
N PHE A 511 11.89 -13.34 13.85
CA PHE A 511 11.86 -13.92 15.19
C PHE A 511 10.59 -14.75 15.44
N CYS A 512 9.52 -14.43 14.69
CA CYS A 512 8.21 -15.06 14.76
C CYS A 512 7.71 -15.33 13.32
N PRO A 513 8.06 -16.48 12.71
CA PRO A 513 7.74 -16.79 11.31
C PRO A 513 6.24 -16.79 10.97
N LEU A 514 5.37 -17.10 11.94
CA LEU A 514 3.92 -17.10 11.76
C LEU A 514 3.27 -15.72 11.94
N LEU A 515 4.03 -14.69 12.28
CA LEU A 515 3.49 -13.33 12.49
C LEU A 515 2.73 -12.79 11.27
N PRO A 516 3.16 -13.03 9.99
CA PRO A 516 2.37 -12.65 8.82
C PRO A 516 1.01 -13.36 8.72
N LEU A 517 0.88 -14.61 9.22
CA LEU A 517 -0.40 -15.31 9.28
C LEU A 517 -1.35 -14.64 10.28
N ILE A 518 -0.85 -14.39 11.50
CA ILE A 518 -1.60 -13.70 12.55
C ILE A 518 -2.04 -12.31 12.05
N ASN A 519 -1.14 -11.59 11.38
CA ASN A 519 -1.46 -10.29 10.82
C ASN A 519 -2.49 -10.35 9.68
N THR A 520 -2.48 -11.42 8.89
CA THR A 520 -3.52 -11.66 7.86
C THR A 520 -4.89 -11.81 8.51
N ILE A 521 -5.00 -12.61 9.57
CA ILE A 521 -6.23 -12.80 10.34
C ILE A 521 -6.66 -11.46 10.97
N LYS A 522 -5.73 -10.76 11.63
CA LYS A 522 -5.94 -9.43 12.22
C LYS A 522 -6.49 -8.44 11.21
N PHE A 523 -5.91 -8.31 10.02
CA PHE A 523 -6.38 -7.38 9.00
C PHE A 523 -7.74 -7.78 8.41
N ILE A 524 -8.06 -9.07 8.32
CA ILE A 524 -9.41 -9.53 7.96
C ILE A 524 -10.42 -9.11 9.04
N VAL A 525 -10.11 -9.34 10.32
CA VAL A 525 -10.98 -8.90 11.43
C VAL A 525 -11.17 -7.38 11.39
N LEU A 526 -10.07 -6.62 11.29
CA LEU A 526 -10.12 -5.15 11.17
C LEU A 526 -10.94 -4.69 9.96
N PHE A 527 -10.91 -5.40 8.83
CA PHE A 527 -11.73 -5.09 7.66
C PHE A 527 -13.22 -5.12 8.00
N TYR A 528 -13.68 -6.18 8.68
CA TYR A 528 -15.09 -6.32 9.06
C TYR A 528 -15.48 -5.35 10.17
N CYS A 529 -14.63 -5.16 11.18
CA CYS A 529 -14.86 -4.23 12.27
C CYS A 529 -14.97 -2.78 11.77
N LYS A 530 -14.02 -2.32 10.95
CA LYS A 530 -14.06 -0.95 10.40
C LYS A 530 -15.19 -0.77 9.38
N LYS A 531 -15.56 -1.82 8.64
CA LYS A 531 -16.78 -1.80 7.81
C LYS A 531 -18.02 -1.61 8.69
N LEU A 532 -18.11 -2.30 9.82
CA LEU A 532 -19.22 -2.17 10.76
C LEU A 532 -19.29 -0.74 11.32
N THR A 533 -18.17 -0.22 11.84
CA THR A 533 -18.02 1.17 12.28
C THR A 533 -18.53 2.15 11.23
N LEU A 534 -18.12 1.98 9.97
CA LEU A 534 -18.45 2.91 8.91
C LEU A 534 -19.96 2.95 8.61
N PHE A 535 -20.61 1.79 8.50
CA PHE A 535 -22.04 1.73 8.17
C PHE A 535 -22.95 2.03 9.35
N GLN A 536 -22.51 1.75 10.58
CA GLN A 536 -23.34 1.84 11.77
C GLN A 536 -23.06 3.10 12.61
N ASN A 537 -21.80 3.47 12.80
CA ASN A 537 -21.39 4.48 13.80
C ASN A 537 -20.97 5.82 13.17
N CYS A 538 -20.43 5.82 11.94
CA CYS A 538 -19.89 7.03 11.33
C CYS A 538 -20.91 7.83 10.50
N ARG A 539 -20.75 9.16 10.52
CA ARG A 539 -21.31 10.04 9.49
C ARG A 539 -20.36 10.12 8.28
N PRO A 540 -20.87 10.35 7.05
CA PRO A 540 -19.99 10.62 5.92
C PRO A 540 -19.10 11.83 6.21
N ALA A 541 -17.82 11.75 5.83
CA ALA A 541 -16.84 12.80 6.12
C ALA A 541 -17.22 14.11 5.41
N LEU A 542 -17.27 15.21 6.16
CA LEU A 542 -17.58 16.56 5.66
C LEU A 542 -16.43 17.15 4.84
N LYS A 543 -15.18 16.78 5.15
CA LYS A 543 -13.98 17.17 4.41
C LYS A 543 -13.57 16.06 3.44
N THR A 544 -13.81 16.26 2.15
CA THR A 544 -13.38 15.32 1.11
C THR A 544 -11.89 15.49 0.84
N PHE A 545 -11.08 14.58 1.36
CA PHE A 545 -9.65 14.54 1.05
C PHE A 545 -9.42 14.08 -0.39
N ARG A 546 -8.46 14.69 -1.10
CA ARG A 546 -8.14 14.34 -2.50
C ARG A 546 -7.51 12.95 -2.59
N SER A 547 -8.36 11.95 -2.82
CA SER A 547 -8.05 10.50 -2.81
C SER A 547 -6.80 10.07 -3.61
N THR A 548 -6.45 10.77 -4.70
CA THR A 548 -5.29 10.41 -5.54
C THR A 548 -3.94 10.73 -4.89
N THR A 549 -3.79 11.91 -4.27
CA THR A 549 -2.53 12.30 -3.62
C THR A 549 -2.30 11.53 -2.30
N SER A 550 -3.37 11.18 -1.60
CA SER A 550 -3.33 10.42 -0.34
C SER A 550 -2.74 9.02 -0.51
N ASN A 551 -3.15 8.30 -1.57
CA ASN A 551 -2.71 6.93 -1.81
C ASN A 551 -1.20 6.85 -2.03
N PHE A 552 -0.63 7.82 -2.75
CA PHE A 552 0.81 7.90 -2.95
C PHE A 552 1.53 8.15 -1.62
N PHE A 553 1.06 9.12 -0.82
CA PHE A 553 1.62 9.40 0.50
C PHE A 553 1.57 8.17 1.43
N PHE A 554 0.46 7.43 1.47
CA PHE A 554 0.35 6.23 2.30
C PHE A 554 1.31 5.12 1.86
N LEU A 555 1.52 4.94 0.56
CA LEU A 555 2.51 3.98 0.04
C LEU A 555 3.94 4.43 0.33
N LEU A 556 4.21 5.74 0.32
CA LEU A 556 5.50 6.29 0.71
C LEU A 556 5.80 6.04 2.19
N VAL A 557 4.84 6.29 3.09
CA VAL A 557 4.99 6.01 4.52
C VAL A 557 5.18 4.51 4.77
N LEU A 558 4.45 3.66 4.04
CA LEU A 558 4.63 2.21 4.09
C LEU A 558 6.04 1.78 3.64
N LEU A 559 6.59 2.42 2.60
CA LEU A 559 7.96 2.17 2.11
C LEU A 559 9.02 2.59 3.16
N LEU A 560 8.82 3.73 3.83
CA LEU A 560 9.69 4.16 4.93
C LEU A 560 9.67 3.16 6.08
N GLY A 561 8.48 2.66 6.42
CA GLY A 561 8.31 1.61 7.42
C GLY A 561 9.07 0.32 7.08
N LEU A 562 9.01 -0.11 5.80
CA LEU A 562 9.78 -1.26 5.32
C LEU A 562 11.28 -1.01 5.44
N GLY A 563 11.74 0.20 5.06
CA GLY A 563 13.15 0.59 5.16
C GLY A 563 13.71 0.50 6.59
N ILE A 564 12.95 0.96 7.58
CA ILE A 564 13.34 0.86 8.99
C ILE A 564 13.38 -0.60 9.44
N ALA A 565 12.37 -1.40 9.10
CA ALA A 565 12.38 -2.82 9.42
C ALA A 565 13.59 -3.54 8.79
N THR A 566 13.94 -3.22 7.54
CA THR A 566 15.15 -3.79 6.90
C THR A 566 16.44 -3.35 7.59
N MET A 567 16.55 -2.09 8.01
CA MET A 567 17.73 -1.58 8.74
C MET A 567 17.93 -2.32 10.06
N VAL A 568 16.85 -2.46 10.83
CA VAL A 568 16.82 -3.20 12.08
C VAL A 568 17.23 -4.66 11.87
N MET A 569 16.68 -5.29 10.85
CA MET A 569 16.98 -6.67 10.50
C MET A 569 18.45 -6.88 10.13
N ILE A 570 19.01 -6.01 9.30
CA ILE A 570 20.43 -6.05 8.93
C ILE A 570 21.30 -5.92 10.17
N TYR A 571 20.98 -4.99 11.08
CA TYR A 571 21.71 -4.82 12.34
C TYR A 571 21.68 -6.11 13.18
N SER A 572 20.50 -6.72 13.37
CA SER A 572 20.37 -7.96 14.15
C SER A 572 21.13 -9.15 13.57
N VAL A 573 21.14 -9.29 12.24
CA VAL A 573 21.80 -10.41 11.55
C VAL A 573 23.32 -10.25 11.49
N ALA A 574 23.81 -9.01 11.41
CA ALA A 574 25.22 -8.71 11.19
C ALA A 574 26.04 -8.53 12.47
N GLN A 575 25.47 -7.95 13.52
CA GLN A 575 26.22 -7.50 14.70
C GLN A 575 25.97 -8.31 15.97
N ILE A 576 24.81 -8.97 16.08
CA ILE A 576 24.40 -9.61 17.32
C ILE A 576 24.70 -11.10 17.25
N HIS A 577 25.35 -11.58 18.30
CA HIS A 577 25.66 -12.98 18.47
C HIS A 577 24.38 -13.78 18.74
N PRO A 578 24.09 -14.85 17.99
CA PRO A 578 22.89 -15.65 18.19
C PRO A 578 22.92 -16.35 19.55
N SER A 579 21.75 -16.68 20.10
CA SER A 579 21.68 -17.47 21.33
C SER A 579 22.26 -18.87 21.11
N MET A 580 22.94 -19.37 22.15
CA MET A 580 23.52 -20.71 22.14
C MET A 580 22.49 -21.79 22.51
N ALA A 581 21.45 -21.40 23.24
CA ALA A 581 20.45 -22.32 23.74
C ALA A 581 19.36 -22.69 22.71
N CYS A 582 19.00 -21.77 21.80
CA CYS A 582 17.86 -21.94 20.90
C CYS A 582 18.13 -21.56 19.43
N GLY A 583 17.24 -21.99 18.54
CA GLY A 583 17.24 -21.55 17.13
C GLY A 583 18.14 -22.34 16.16
N PRO A 584 18.11 -21.97 14.86
CA PRO A 584 18.87 -22.62 13.79
C PRO A 584 20.34 -22.17 13.70
N PHE A 585 20.70 -20.98 14.19
CA PHE A 585 22.05 -20.41 14.06
C PHE A 585 22.97 -20.67 15.28
N ARG A 586 22.69 -21.73 16.05
CA ARG A 586 23.51 -22.10 17.23
C ARG A 586 24.97 -22.28 16.85
N SER A 587 25.88 -21.96 17.76
CA SER A 587 27.36 -22.09 17.60
C SER A 587 28.02 -21.22 16.53
N LEU A 588 27.26 -20.38 15.82
CA LEU A 588 27.80 -19.42 14.86
C LEU A 588 28.11 -18.08 15.55
N PRO A 589 29.18 -17.37 15.16
CA PRO A 589 29.52 -16.08 15.77
C PRO A 589 28.49 -14.98 15.44
N ASN A 590 27.92 -15.01 14.24
CA ASN A 590 26.89 -14.10 13.77
C ASN A 590 25.96 -14.84 12.80
N ILE A 591 24.69 -14.47 12.73
CA ILE A 591 23.73 -15.07 11.78
C ILE A 591 24.23 -14.97 10.33
N TRP A 592 24.89 -13.86 9.96
CA TRP A 592 25.46 -13.66 8.63
C TRP A 592 26.55 -14.68 8.25
N SER A 593 27.28 -15.25 9.22
CA SER A 593 28.40 -16.16 8.96
C SER A 593 28.01 -17.45 8.24
N ILE A 594 26.72 -17.82 8.24
CA ILE A 594 26.21 -18.97 7.49
C ILE A 594 26.37 -18.79 5.98
N VAL A 595 26.31 -17.55 5.46
CA VAL A 595 26.41 -17.26 4.03
C VAL A 595 27.79 -17.63 3.48
N PRO A 596 28.91 -17.10 4.02
CA PRO A 596 30.23 -17.52 3.57
C PRO A 596 30.52 -18.99 3.87
N ASN A 597 30.10 -19.53 5.03
CA ASN A 597 30.32 -20.95 5.34
C ASN A 597 29.63 -21.87 4.32
N SER A 598 28.40 -21.55 3.94
CA SER A 598 27.69 -22.28 2.91
C SER A 598 28.35 -22.09 1.55
N PHE A 599 28.78 -20.87 1.23
CA PHE A 599 29.45 -20.56 -0.03
C PHE A 599 30.71 -21.42 -0.25
N TYR A 600 31.57 -21.54 0.76
CA TYR A 600 32.79 -22.37 0.68
C TYR A 600 32.52 -23.88 0.67
N SER A 601 31.30 -24.31 1.01
CA SER A 601 30.89 -25.71 0.89
C SER A 601 30.42 -26.10 -0.52
N LEU A 602 30.23 -25.14 -1.44
CA LEU A 602 29.84 -25.44 -2.83
C LEU A 602 31.05 -25.92 -3.67
N SER A 603 30.78 -26.53 -4.83
CA SER A 603 31.83 -26.93 -5.77
C SER A 603 32.63 -25.73 -6.29
N ASP A 604 33.93 -25.95 -6.56
CA ASP A 604 34.85 -24.90 -7.03
C ASP A 604 34.32 -24.14 -8.25
N VAL A 605 33.68 -24.85 -9.20
CA VAL A 605 33.07 -24.25 -10.40
C VAL A 605 31.97 -23.24 -10.03
N THR A 606 31.15 -23.55 -9.01
CA THR A 606 30.07 -22.65 -8.59
C THR A 606 30.61 -21.46 -7.80
N GLN A 607 31.66 -21.67 -7.00
CA GLN A 607 32.34 -20.60 -6.29
C GLN A 607 32.96 -19.60 -7.27
N GLU A 608 33.72 -20.07 -8.27
CA GLU A 608 34.32 -19.22 -9.30
C GLU A 608 33.25 -18.43 -10.07
N PHE A 609 32.13 -19.07 -10.43
CA PHE A 609 31.03 -18.40 -11.11
C PHE A 609 30.39 -17.29 -10.26
N LEU A 610 30.14 -17.54 -8.98
CA LEU A 610 29.57 -16.54 -8.08
C LEU A 610 30.55 -15.41 -7.78
N PHE A 611 31.85 -15.70 -7.61
CA PHE A 611 32.89 -14.68 -7.48
C PHE A 611 33.01 -13.84 -8.75
N PHE A 612 32.85 -14.44 -9.93
CA PHE A 612 32.82 -13.71 -11.20
C PHE A 612 31.63 -12.74 -11.26
N ILE A 613 30.43 -13.16 -10.82
CA ILE A 613 29.26 -12.26 -10.72
C ILE A 613 29.52 -11.10 -9.75
N GLY A 614 30.18 -11.37 -8.62
CA GLY A 614 30.54 -10.36 -7.62
C GLY A 614 31.74 -9.49 -8.01
N SER A 615 32.46 -9.85 -9.07
CA SER A 615 33.68 -9.16 -9.49
C SER A 615 33.39 -7.79 -10.12
N GLN A 616 34.37 -6.89 -9.99
CA GLN A 616 34.38 -5.62 -10.71
C GLN A 616 34.24 -5.81 -12.23
N ALA A 617 34.76 -6.92 -12.77
CA ALA A 617 34.69 -7.25 -14.19
C ALA A 617 33.25 -7.48 -14.70
N PHE A 618 32.33 -7.96 -13.86
CA PHE A 618 30.92 -8.12 -14.21
C PHE A 618 30.08 -6.90 -13.77
N SER A 619 30.36 -6.36 -12.58
CA SER A 619 29.60 -5.25 -12.00
C SER A 619 29.77 -3.94 -12.81
N ILE A 620 30.97 -3.63 -13.32
CA ILE A 620 31.21 -2.41 -14.09
C ILE A 620 30.40 -2.41 -15.42
N PRO A 621 30.47 -3.44 -16.28
CA PRO A 621 29.64 -3.52 -17.48
C PRO A 621 28.13 -3.53 -17.18
N LEU A 622 27.70 -4.20 -16.11
CA LEU A 622 26.29 -4.20 -15.71
C LEU A 622 25.84 -2.79 -15.29
N PHE A 623 26.67 -2.07 -14.54
CA PHE A 623 26.39 -0.71 -14.12
C PHE A 623 26.37 0.26 -15.31
N THR A 624 27.33 0.14 -16.24
CA THR A 624 27.32 0.97 -17.46
C THR A 624 26.11 0.68 -18.33
N LEU A 625 25.74 -0.59 -18.51
CA LEU A 625 24.51 -0.98 -19.20
C LEU A 625 23.27 -0.40 -18.51
N SER A 626 23.19 -0.51 -17.18
CA SER A 626 22.10 0.06 -16.39
C SER A 626 22.02 1.59 -16.53
N CYS A 627 23.16 2.28 -16.53
CA CYS A 627 23.23 3.72 -16.77
C CYS A 627 22.78 4.10 -18.18
N VAL A 628 23.20 3.35 -19.21
CA VAL A 628 22.74 3.55 -20.59
C VAL A 628 21.23 3.35 -20.70
N VAL A 629 20.69 2.29 -20.09
CA VAL A 629 19.24 2.04 -20.04
C VAL A 629 18.53 3.16 -19.29
N MET A 630 19.05 3.63 -18.16
CA MET A 630 18.48 4.75 -17.40
C MET A 630 18.47 6.04 -18.24
N CYS A 631 19.58 6.38 -18.89
CA CYS A 631 19.69 7.52 -19.80
C CYS A 631 18.72 7.40 -20.97
N TYR A 632 18.58 6.21 -21.55
CA TYR A 632 17.60 5.94 -22.61
C TYR A 632 16.17 6.18 -22.12
N ILE A 633 15.81 5.67 -20.93
CA ILE A 633 14.46 5.88 -20.35
C ILE A 633 14.23 7.35 -20.00
N ILE A 634 15.23 8.08 -19.51
CA ILE A 634 15.13 9.52 -19.24
C ILE A 634 14.95 10.30 -20.54
N ALA A 635 15.73 9.99 -21.58
CA ALA A 635 15.60 10.60 -22.90
C ALA A 635 14.20 10.33 -23.49
N LEU A 636 13.73 9.08 -23.41
CA LEU A 636 12.41 8.68 -23.86
C LEU A 636 11.30 9.41 -23.09
N ALA A 637 11.44 9.55 -21.77
CA ALA A 637 10.51 10.31 -20.94
C ALA A 637 10.50 11.81 -21.30
N SER A 638 11.68 12.39 -21.60
CA SER A 638 11.82 13.77 -22.05
C SER A 638 11.15 14.00 -23.42
N VAL A 639 11.38 13.10 -24.38
CA VAL A 639 10.74 13.15 -25.71
C VAL A 639 9.23 13.03 -25.59
N TYR A 640 8.72 12.04 -24.85
CA TYR A 640 7.28 11.92 -24.62
C TYR A 640 6.71 13.15 -23.90
N GLY A 641 7.47 13.75 -22.96
CA GLY A 641 7.11 15.01 -22.32
C GLY A 641 6.94 16.15 -23.34
N LYS A 642 7.89 16.32 -24.26
CA LYS A 642 7.82 17.31 -25.35
C LYS A 642 6.65 17.03 -26.30
N SER A 643 6.44 15.79 -26.70
CA SER A 643 5.30 15.41 -27.55
C SER A 643 3.96 15.72 -26.88
N VAL A 644 3.81 15.42 -25.58
CA VAL A 644 2.60 15.77 -24.81
C VAL A 644 2.41 17.28 -24.71
N ALA A 645 3.50 18.05 -24.54
CA ALA A 645 3.42 19.52 -24.53
C ALA A 645 2.98 20.08 -25.89
N LEU A 646 3.52 19.55 -26.99
CA LEU A 646 3.12 19.91 -28.35
C LEU A 646 1.64 19.60 -28.61
N LEU A 647 1.19 18.39 -28.27
CA LEU A 647 -0.21 17.97 -28.37
C LEU A 647 -1.14 18.89 -27.56
N ARG A 648 -0.72 19.30 -26.36
CA ARG A 648 -1.50 20.27 -25.54
C ARG A 648 -1.55 21.66 -26.19
N ALA A 649 -0.45 22.11 -26.81
CA ALA A 649 -0.43 23.38 -27.54
C ALA A 649 -1.36 23.34 -28.76
N GLN A 650 -1.34 22.24 -29.53
CA GLN A 650 -2.25 22.01 -30.66
C GLN A 650 -3.71 22.00 -30.20
N LEU A 651 -4.04 21.27 -29.13
CA LEU A 651 -5.39 21.27 -28.56
C LEU A 651 -5.85 22.67 -28.12
N LYS A 652 -4.94 23.48 -27.56
CA LYS A 652 -5.24 24.86 -27.16
C LYS A 652 -5.45 25.78 -28.37
N ALA A 653 -4.70 25.59 -29.46
CA ALA A 653 -4.87 26.32 -30.71
C ALA A 653 -6.20 25.96 -31.39
N GLU A 654 -6.51 24.67 -31.56
CA GLU A 654 -7.80 24.21 -32.07
C GLU A 654 -8.98 24.71 -31.21
N GLY A 655 -8.81 24.75 -29.89
CA GLY A 655 -9.79 25.32 -28.98
C GLY A 655 -10.07 26.81 -29.24
N LYS A 656 -9.02 27.59 -29.55
CA LYS A 656 -9.16 29.01 -29.91
C LYS A 656 -9.83 29.19 -31.27
N ASP A 657 -9.45 28.39 -32.27
CA ASP A 657 -10.04 28.45 -33.61
C ASP A 657 -11.52 28.11 -33.58
N LYS A 658 -11.92 27.08 -32.81
CA LYS A 658 -13.34 26.77 -32.61
C LYS A 658 -14.10 27.92 -31.96
N GLN A 659 -13.53 28.57 -30.93
CA GLN A 659 -14.15 29.76 -30.32
C GLN A 659 -14.27 30.92 -31.30
N PHE A 660 -13.26 31.12 -32.15
CA PHE A 660 -13.28 32.14 -33.19
C PHE A 660 -14.39 31.87 -34.22
N LEU A 661 -14.49 30.63 -34.72
CA LEU A 661 -15.53 30.23 -35.66
C LEU A 661 -16.94 30.36 -35.06
N VAL A 662 -17.13 29.99 -33.80
CA VAL A 662 -18.41 30.16 -33.10
C VAL A 662 -18.78 31.65 -33.00
N LYS A 663 -17.84 32.53 -32.65
CA LYS A 663 -18.09 33.98 -32.62
C LYS A 663 -18.45 34.54 -34.00
N GLN A 664 -17.80 34.08 -35.07
CA GLN A 664 -18.17 34.48 -36.42
C GLN A 664 -19.59 34.01 -36.77
N TYR A 665 -19.93 32.76 -36.45
CA TYR A 665 -21.26 32.22 -36.68
C TYR A 665 -22.33 32.99 -35.89
N GLU A 666 -22.09 33.33 -34.62
CA GLU A 666 -23.00 34.16 -33.82
C GLU A 666 -23.20 35.56 -34.42
N LYS A 667 -22.13 36.20 -34.89
CA LYS A 667 -22.23 37.50 -35.59
C LYS A 667 -23.06 37.42 -36.87
N LEU A 668 -22.81 36.40 -37.71
CA LEU A 668 -23.59 36.14 -38.92
C LEU A 668 -25.06 35.87 -38.59
N ARG A 669 -25.33 35.10 -37.54
CA ARG A 669 -26.69 34.83 -37.08
C ARG A 669 -27.39 36.09 -36.57
N GLN A 670 -26.70 36.96 -35.83
CA GLN A 670 -27.24 38.26 -35.40
C GLN A 670 -27.57 39.15 -36.60
N GLN A 671 -26.69 39.20 -37.61
CA GLN A 671 -26.96 39.94 -38.85
C GLN A 671 -28.18 39.39 -39.60
N LEU A 672 -28.35 38.06 -39.63
CA LEU A 672 -29.50 37.40 -40.27
C LEU A 672 -30.81 37.48 -39.46
N GLN A 673 -30.74 37.79 -38.15
CA GLN A 673 -31.91 37.93 -37.27
C GLN A 673 -32.37 39.38 -37.07
N MET A 674 -31.68 40.36 -37.65
CA MET A 674 -32.19 41.73 -37.74
C MET A 674 -33.37 41.74 -38.73
N PRO A 675 -34.61 42.00 -38.29
CA PRO A 675 -35.72 42.17 -39.23
C PRO A 675 -35.42 43.39 -40.09
N GLU A 676 -35.66 43.31 -41.40
CA GLU A 676 -35.74 44.48 -42.28
C GLU A 676 -36.81 45.45 -41.74
N GLN A 677 -36.38 46.42 -40.92
CA GLN A 677 -37.12 47.66 -40.69
C GLN A 677 -36.32 48.80 -41.32
N SER A 678 -36.36 48.88 -42.64
CA SER A 678 -36.21 50.13 -43.40
C SER A 678 -36.34 49.83 -44.88
N GLY A 679 -37.53 50.03 -45.44
CA GLY A 679 -37.80 49.81 -46.85
C GLY A 679 -39.24 50.14 -47.24
N GLY A 680 -39.66 51.39 -47.01
CA GLY A 680 -40.90 51.94 -47.55
C GLY A 680 -40.82 53.46 -47.48
N LEU A 681 -40.89 54.11 -48.65
CA LEU A 681 -40.83 55.54 -48.91
C LEU A 681 -41.66 56.41 -47.95
#